data_AF-A0A916J8C5-F1
#
_entry.id   AF-A0A916J8C5-F1
#
_cell.length_a   1.000
_cell.length_b   1.000
_cell.length_c   1.000
_cell.angle_alpha   90.00
_cell.angle_beta   90.00
_cell.angle_gamma   90.00
#
_symmetry.space_group_name_H-M   'P 1'
#
loop_
_entity.id
_entity.type
_entity.pdbx_description
1 polymer ?
#
loop_
_entity_poly.entity_id
_entity_poly.type
_entity_poly.pdbx_seq_one_letter_code
_entity_poly.pdbx_strand_id
1 'polypeptide(L)'
;MKIAHITDYHYNPSNPASQVKLVNNLLQKLKQEKVDILFFTGDLVDKGGLNGTTFTKAKESLLKRIIDEGVVEHDMIFICCGNHDVVRVNELPAIKTHLDAITSIEQLNKFVSDRKQFKESVKNHRDYLKIQDEILNNIDDEKTPLYTIHKRIFKEKKIGVASINTAWRSFSDSDNKNLLYPPIFIEKIVNKLQDTDIRFILMHHPLSHTKDFVFYELESLVYSNFQYLFSGHTHTDRIETQISGEEGIFCCVSPSTITYGYSDAKTGFTIVEVDDDNFYDTNVKKYIYDKSNGIFYQSQHLSVQVPVNEQKLEIIKLKKTTRVLFSKYRDDANDLVLSAYDSRGDSKSFLEIFTNPALKSKSKTEISSSKDSANNIDFKLLLEENNYVIFGKSKSGRTTILYKIMLDVLSSFPSSKIIPLYFDAKGYTNNGKKIDFFKLISKDFSITYRSASELTSKYHIKLLIDNYSTEYHDLTRDINEFIKKYNSSLIICAEERVLLSYDPIKMFSFEYANLYIHEITRKGMRSLVKKWSDVSKESEEILLNKIEKVFKQLNIQFNFWSISLFLWIFNKTNNVTLNNNVELIQLYVDELLDKTGLTLDRNIKIKFEELKTYLSNLAFFFLNNGNQSGYSASYSDIIRFTEEYREKTIRFVIGVEELFQLLKLKGIIVKSVNEHYTFRLNGVFEYFIAYYMRENSNYKNEILHDVNYLSFGNEFELYAGFEGNDINFIEDLFKITKDIYCSTNNKYGNKNEIDGVLIKKFEDFIGVKITLSLKEQFDKGMEALEPEEKDEMMDEFRPINVSTEEVKLKESYIEIQGTVENLERSLRILSRVFRNSSFDNIDLSSRLLDFILLSSCHLGFFIVDSIKEENFWPPNDNKDREKSEALLQMTVRFMPLIINTFLTDALAQDNLERLIKRKLEELKNSDKNEFQTMLLYFLLIDTNPTKGILYVRELISKIQLGILRHTILIKLYTYLVFFSFGNKDFQSELKECIRELHILIDPKSGPHISKSIDSLVKRALLENNKNS
;
A
#
# COMPACT_ATOMS: atom_id res chain seq x y z
N MET A 1 -10.11 51.36 1.79
CA MET A 1 -9.66 51.17 3.18
C MET A 1 -8.34 50.42 3.15
N LYS A 2 -7.30 50.93 3.82
CA LYS A 2 -5.98 50.29 3.90
C LYS A 2 -5.72 49.73 5.29
N ILE A 3 -5.62 48.42 5.37
CA ILE A 3 -5.44 47.66 6.61
C ILE A 3 -3.99 47.16 6.68
N ALA A 4 -3.26 47.53 7.73
CA ALA A 4 -1.97 46.90 8.04
C ALA A 4 -2.20 45.67 8.91
N HIS A 5 -1.70 44.52 8.47
CA HIS A 5 -1.71 43.27 9.23
C HIS A 5 -0.30 42.93 9.69
N ILE A 6 -0.11 43.01 11.01
CA ILE A 6 1.14 42.79 11.73
C ILE A 6 0.93 41.60 12.69
N THR A 7 1.92 40.74 12.87
CA THR A 7 1.81 39.56 13.76
C THR A 7 3.18 39.18 14.31
N ASP A 8 3.24 38.45 15.42
CA ASP A 8 4.47 37.78 15.88
C ASP A 8 5.63 38.76 16.12
N TYR A 9 5.42 39.70 17.04
CA TYR A 9 6.46 40.65 17.45
C TYR A 9 7.55 39.99 18.28
N HIS A 10 7.23 38.98 19.09
CA HIS A 10 8.18 38.22 19.91
C HIS A 10 9.17 39.12 20.68
N TYR A 11 8.65 40.08 21.44
CA TYR A 11 9.51 40.96 22.22
C TYR A 11 10.43 40.14 23.14
N ASN A 12 11.74 40.39 23.02
CA ASN A 12 12.77 39.65 23.75
C ASN A 12 13.73 40.67 24.40
N PRO A 13 13.81 40.70 25.74
CA PRO A 13 14.63 41.69 26.44
C PRO A 13 16.13 41.55 26.20
N SER A 14 16.59 40.44 25.61
CA SER A 14 18.01 40.15 25.37
C SER A 14 18.58 40.88 24.15
N ASN A 15 17.75 41.41 23.24
CA ASN A 15 18.22 42.09 22.03
C ASN A 15 17.43 43.37 21.67
N PRO A 16 17.43 44.40 22.55
CA PRO A 16 16.58 45.58 22.37
C PRO A 16 16.98 46.48 21.19
N ALA A 17 18.27 46.58 20.86
CA ALA A 17 18.76 47.54 19.86
C ALA A 17 18.30 47.22 18.43
N SER A 18 18.35 45.95 18.04
CA SER A 18 17.86 45.49 16.74
C SER A 18 16.34 45.59 16.63
N GLN A 19 15.61 45.31 17.71
CA GLN A 19 14.15 45.46 17.77
C GLN A 19 13.72 46.92 17.59
N VAL A 20 14.39 47.87 18.26
CA VAL A 20 14.12 49.31 18.10
C VAL A 20 14.34 49.78 16.67
N LYS A 21 15.45 49.37 16.02
CA LYS A 21 15.74 49.73 14.62
C LYS A 21 14.66 49.20 13.68
N LEU A 22 14.25 47.94 13.87
CA LEU A 22 13.21 47.32 13.06
C LEU A 22 11.86 48.02 13.21
N VAL A 23 11.46 48.36 14.45
CA VAL A 23 10.22 49.10 14.71
C VAL A 23 10.27 50.49 14.06
N ASN A 24 11.39 51.20 14.12
CA ASN A 24 11.54 52.50 13.44
C ASN A 24 11.26 52.39 11.93
N ASN A 25 11.87 51.40 11.30
CA ASN A 25 11.72 51.17 9.85
C ASN A 25 10.29 50.74 9.50
N LEU A 26 9.64 49.95 10.36
CA LEU A 26 8.24 49.55 10.22
C LEU A 26 7.32 50.78 10.29
N LEU A 27 7.46 51.60 11.33
CA LEU A 27 6.67 52.82 11.52
C LEU A 27 6.81 53.78 10.35
N GLN A 28 8.05 53.99 9.86
CA GLN A 28 8.30 54.81 8.69
C GLN A 28 7.57 54.28 7.45
N LYS A 29 7.60 52.96 7.22
CA LYS A 29 6.94 52.35 6.06
C LYS A 29 5.42 52.40 6.17
N LEU A 30 4.84 52.13 7.35
CA LEU A 30 3.39 52.21 7.57
C LEU A 30 2.87 53.63 7.32
N LYS A 31 3.61 54.67 7.74
CA LYS A 31 3.28 56.08 7.44
C LYS A 31 3.32 56.38 5.94
N GLN A 32 4.29 55.83 5.21
CA GLN A 32 4.38 56.00 3.75
C GLN A 32 3.19 55.38 3.01
N GLU A 33 2.70 54.22 3.47
CA GLU A 33 1.56 53.54 2.86
C GLU A 33 0.20 54.21 3.16
N LYS A 34 0.16 55.11 4.15
CA LYS A 34 -1.05 55.78 4.67
C LYS A 34 -2.10 54.78 5.12
N VAL A 35 -1.75 54.01 6.15
CA VAL A 35 -2.62 52.98 6.72
C VAL A 35 -3.80 53.63 7.46
N ASP A 36 -4.99 53.05 7.31
CA ASP A 36 -6.22 53.49 8.00
C ASP A 36 -6.48 52.66 9.26
N ILE A 37 -6.22 51.35 9.21
CA ILE A 37 -6.54 50.39 10.26
C ILE A 37 -5.33 49.50 10.55
N LEU A 38 -5.11 49.16 11.81
CA LEU A 38 -4.07 48.21 12.23
C LEU A 38 -4.67 46.96 12.87
N PHE A 39 -4.35 45.79 12.31
CA PHE A 39 -4.61 44.47 12.90
C PHE A 39 -3.31 43.86 13.42
N PHE A 40 -3.26 43.55 14.71
CA PHE A 40 -2.16 42.83 15.36
C PHE A 40 -2.61 41.43 15.80
N THR A 41 -2.15 40.38 15.12
CA THR A 41 -2.65 39.00 15.34
C THR A 41 -1.80 38.14 16.30
N GLY A 42 -1.36 38.71 17.42
CA GLY A 42 -0.78 37.97 18.53
C GLY A 42 0.75 37.85 18.54
N ASP A 43 1.24 37.18 19.58
CA ASP A 43 2.66 36.97 19.91
C ASP A 43 3.38 38.29 20.12
N LEU A 44 2.89 39.08 21.09
CA LEU A 44 3.51 40.32 21.51
C LEU A 44 4.85 40.06 22.21
N VAL A 45 4.96 38.97 22.98
CA VAL A 45 6.19 38.58 23.69
C VAL A 45 6.72 37.24 23.19
N ASP A 46 8.03 37.01 23.32
CA ASP A 46 8.67 35.74 22.93
C ASP A 46 8.28 34.57 23.85
N LYS A 47 7.96 34.84 25.13
CA LYS A 47 7.44 33.85 26.06
C LYS A 47 6.72 34.49 27.23
N GLY A 48 5.47 34.10 27.42
CA GLY A 48 4.61 34.52 28.52
C GLY A 48 5.20 34.12 29.87
N GLY A 49 5.13 35.03 30.84
CA GLY A 49 5.58 34.77 32.21
C GLY A 49 7.09 34.79 32.43
N LEU A 50 7.90 35.19 31.44
CA LEU A 50 9.36 35.32 31.59
C LEU A 50 9.76 36.25 32.74
N ASN A 51 9.15 37.45 32.84
CA ASN A 51 9.38 38.47 33.86
C ASN A 51 8.16 39.41 33.94
N GLY A 52 7.86 39.98 35.12
CA GLY A 52 6.67 40.82 35.35
C GLY A 52 6.59 42.13 34.55
N THR A 53 7.68 42.55 33.88
CA THR A 53 7.72 43.79 33.08
C THR A 53 7.75 43.57 31.57
N THR A 54 7.85 42.31 31.10
CA THR A 54 8.10 42.01 29.66
C THR A 54 6.98 42.52 28.77
N PHE A 55 5.71 42.24 29.13
CA PHE A 55 4.54 42.73 28.39
C PHE A 55 4.47 44.26 28.34
N THR A 56 4.73 44.94 29.46
CA THR A 56 4.75 46.40 29.50
C THR A 56 5.82 46.97 28.57
N LYS A 57 7.04 46.42 28.57
CA LYS A 57 8.11 46.84 27.67
C LYS A 57 7.77 46.55 26.20
N ALA A 58 7.18 45.40 25.91
CA ALA A 58 6.72 45.04 24.57
C ALA A 58 5.68 46.06 24.05
N LYS A 59 4.66 46.36 24.85
CA LYS A 59 3.65 47.39 24.58
C LYS A 59 4.29 48.75 24.29
N GLU A 60 5.17 49.22 25.17
CA GLU A 60 5.86 50.52 25.01
C GLU A 60 6.75 50.55 23.76
N SER A 61 7.33 49.42 23.37
CA SER A 61 8.26 49.35 22.23
C SER A 61 7.60 49.30 20.85
N LEU A 62 6.35 48.84 20.75
CA LEU A 62 5.63 48.69 19.47
C LEU A 62 4.28 49.42 19.50
N LEU A 63 3.31 48.90 20.25
CA LEU A 63 1.90 49.32 20.18
C LEU A 63 1.73 50.79 20.58
N LYS A 64 2.37 51.22 21.67
CA LYS A 64 2.33 52.63 22.09
C LYS A 64 3.02 53.55 21.09
N ARG A 65 4.12 53.12 20.49
CA ARG A 65 4.81 53.93 19.47
C ARG A 65 3.95 54.14 18.23
N ILE A 66 3.21 53.12 17.80
CA ILE A 66 2.25 53.26 16.69
C ILE A 66 1.22 54.35 16.99
N ILE A 67 0.71 54.38 18.23
CA ILE A 67 -0.25 55.36 18.72
C ILE A 67 0.38 56.76 18.79
N ASP A 68 1.49 56.91 19.53
CA ASP A 68 2.16 58.19 19.78
C ASP A 68 2.69 58.84 18.49
N GLU A 69 3.08 58.02 17.51
CA GLU A 69 3.58 58.49 16.22
C GLU A 69 2.48 58.78 15.19
N GLY A 70 1.21 58.54 15.53
CA GLY A 70 0.05 58.83 14.68
C GLY A 70 0.02 58.02 13.38
N VAL A 71 0.42 56.74 13.43
CA VAL A 71 0.37 55.86 12.25
C VAL A 71 -1.07 55.56 11.84
N VAL A 72 -1.93 55.35 12.83
CA VAL A 72 -3.39 55.15 12.72
C VAL A 72 -4.06 55.82 13.91
N GLU A 73 -5.36 56.12 13.81
CA GLU A 73 -6.17 56.57 14.95
C GLU A 73 -6.21 55.50 16.05
N HIS A 74 -6.24 55.93 17.30
CA HIS A 74 -6.16 55.03 18.47
C HIS A 74 -7.27 53.98 18.49
N ASP A 75 -8.48 54.35 18.06
CA ASP A 75 -9.65 53.46 18.02
C ASP A 75 -9.67 52.51 16.81
N MET A 76 -8.72 52.66 15.88
CA MET A 76 -8.54 51.82 14.69
C MET A 76 -7.42 50.76 14.86
N ILE A 77 -7.03 50.49 16.11
CA ILE A 77 -6.07 49.43 16.47
C ILE A 77 -6.83 48.25 17.08
N PHE A 78 -6.68 47.07 16.46
CA PHE A 78 -7.33 45.84 16.89
C PHE A 78 -6.29 44.76 17.13
N ILE A 79 -6.37 44.10 18.29
CA ILE A 79 -5.35 43.16 18.75
C ILE A 79 -5.96 41.81 19.17
N CYS A 80 -5.26 40.71 18.87
CA CYS A 80 -5.58 39.37 19.37
C CYS A 80 -4.38 38.73 20.09
N CYS A 81 -4.66 37.70 20.90
CA CYS A 81 -3.66 37.03 21.73
C CYS A 81 -2.99 35.89 20.95
N GLY A 82 -1.66 35.76 21.04
CA GLY A 82 -0.92 34.61 20.52
C GLY A 82 -0.58 33.55 21.56
N ASN A 83 -0.02 32.41 21.12
CA ASN A 83 0.35 31.31 22.02
C ASN A 83 1.60 31.60 22.84
N HIS A 84 2.50 32.47 22.36
CA HIS A 84 3.64 32.94 23.14
C HIS A 84 3.22 33.95 24.21
N ASP A 85 2.05 34.58 24.08
CA ASP A 85 1.49 35.48 25.11
C ASP A 85 0.90 34.73 26.33
N VAL A 86 0.82 33.40 26.28
CA VAL A 86 0.18 32.58 27.31
C VAL A 86 1.17 32.19 28.42
N VAL A 87 0.79 32.47 29.67
CA VAL A 87 1.55 32.06 30.87
C VAL A 87 1.17 30.64 31.28
N ARG A 88 1.80 29.65 30.65
CA ARG A 88 1.43 28.23 30.76
C ARG A 88 1.56 27.63 32.17
N VAL A 89 2.39 28.22 33.04
CA VAL A 89 2.66 27.73 34.41
C VAL A 89 1.46 27.89 35.37
N ASN A 90 0.45 28.69 35.01
CA ASN A 90 -0.66 29.02 35.90
C ASN A 90 -1.85 28.04 35.80
N GLU A 91 -1.80 27.04 34.92
CA GLU A 91 -2.90 26.10 34.72
C GLU A 91 -2.98 25.04 35.82
N LEU A 92 -4.19 24.82 36.36
CA LEU A 92 -4.45 23.75 37.31
C LEU A 92 -4.53 22.38 36.59
N PRO A 93 -3.89 21.32 37.11
CA PRO A 93 -3.93 19.98 36.50
C PRO A 93 -5.36 19.46 36.25
N ALA A 94 -6.29 19.70 37.17
CA ALA A 94 -7.68 19.28 37.03
C ALA A 94 -8.40 19.94 35.84
N ILE A 95 -8.10 21.22 35.56
CA ILE A 95 -8.67 21.95 34.42
C ILE A 95 -8.10 21.40 33.12
N LYS A 96 -6.79 21.15 33.09
CA LYS A 96 -6.11 20.52 31.94
C LYS A 96 -6.72 19.17 31.60
N THR A 97 -6.81 18.25 32.56
CA THR A 97 -7.36 16.91 32.36
C THR A 97 -8.82 16.95 31.86
N HIS A 98 -9.65 17.86 32.38
CA HIS A 98 -11.04 17.97 31.92
C HIS A 98 -11.10 18.45 30.47
N LEU A 99 -10.34 19.48 30.09
CA LEU A 99 -10.34 20.02 28.73
C LEU A 99 -9.76 19.04 27.70
N ASP A 100 -8.74 18.28 28.07
CA ASP A 100 -8.12 17.28 27.17
C ASP A 100 -9.10 16.13 26.85
N ALA A 101 -9.95 15.77 27.81
CA ALA A 101 -10.98 14.72 27.68
C ALA A 101 -12.21 15.12 26.86
N ILE A 102 -12.34 16.39 26.44
CA ILE A 102 -13.49 16.85 25.65
C ILE A 102 -13.40 16.31 24.21
N THR A 103 -14.49 15.65 23.79
CA THR A 103 -14.64 15.04 22.46
C THR A 103 -15.86 15.53 21.66
N SER A 104 -16.71 16.38 22.25
CA SER A 104 -17.89 16.95 21.56
C SER A 104 -18.11 18.44 21.85
N ILE A 105 -18.86 19.11 20.95
CA ILE A 105 -19.26 20.52 21.11
C ILE A 105 -20.12 20.73 22.36
N GLU A 106 -20.99 19.78 22.69
CA GLU A 106 -21.88 19.86 23.85
C GLU A 106 -21.09 19.87 25.16
N GLN A 107 -20.08 19.00 25.26
CA GLN A 107 -19.17 18.97 26.40
C GLN A 107 -18.37 20.28 26.51
N LEU A 108 -17.87 20.81 25.38
CA LEU A 108 -17.16 22.08 25.34
C LEU A 108 -18.04 23.26 25.79
N ASN A 109 -19.28 23.32 25.31
CA ASN A 109 -20.25 24.34 25.69
C ASN A 109 -20.63 24.24 27.18
N LYS A 110 -20.75 23.02 27.71
CA LYS A 110 -20.98 22.79 29.14
C LYS A 110 -19.82 23.28 29.99
N PHE A 111 -18.58 23.03 29.57
CA PHE A 111 -17.38 23.50 30.27
C PHE A 111 -17.37 25.02 30.42
N VAL A 112 -17.58 25.76 29.32
CA VAL A 112 -17.56 27.24 29.36
C VAL A 112 -18.77 27.87 30.03
N SER A 113 -19.84 27.10 30.24
CA SER A 113 -21.00 27.53 31.02
C SER A 113 -20.78 27.45 32.53
N ASP A 114 -19.83 26.62 33.00
CA ASP A 114 -19.40 26.59 34.40
C ASP A 114 -18.50 27.80 34.71
N ARG A 115 -19.07 28.80 35.39
CA ARG A 115 -18.36 30.06 35.71
C ARG A 115 -17.08 29.86 36.52
N LYS A 116 -16.97 28.82 37.36
CA LYS A 116 -15.77 28.60 38.18
C LYS A 116 -14.65 28.01 37.32
N GLN A 117 -14.93 26.91 36.62
CA GLN A 117 -13.93 26.24 35.78
C GLN A 117 -13.47 27.14 34.63
N PHE A 118 -14.41 27.84 33.99
CA PHE A 118 -14.10 28.78 32.92
C PHE A 118 -13.18 29.91 33.41
N LYS A 119 -13.48 30.52 34.57
CA LYS A 119 -12.64 31.58 35.15
C LYS A 119 -11.23 31.10 35.46
N GLU A 120 -11.06 29.87 35.94
CA GLU A 120 -9.74 29.28 36.17
C GLU A 120 -8.98 29.02 34.87
N SER A 121 -9.68 28.57 33.82
CA SER A 121 -9.07 28.25 32.52
C SER A 121 -8.48 29.44 31.77
N VAL A 122 -8.91 30.67 32.05
CA VAL A 122 -8.43 31.89 31.37
C VAL A 122 -7.32 32.63 32.12
N LYS A 123 -6.89 32.11 33.29
CA LYS A 123 -5.84 32.75 34.11
C LYS A 123 -4.50 32.86 33.40
N ASN A 124 -4.21 31.96 32.48
CA ASN A 124 -2.95 31.96 31.73
C ASN A 124 -2.81 33.19 30.82
N HIS A 125 -3.91 33.86 30.48
CA HIS A 125 -3.95 35.02 29.58
C HIS A 125 -3.95 36.36 30.33
N ARG A 126 -3.87 36.35 31.67
CA ARG A 126 -4.06 37.53 32.51
C ARG A 126 -3.15 38.70 32.12
N ASP A 127 -1.88 38.43 31.79
CA ASP A 127 -0.92 39.47 31.45
C ASP A 127 -1.27 40.14 30.12
N TYR A 128 -1.64 39.34 29.11
CA TYR A 128 -2.14 39.85 27.83
C TYR A 128 -3.45 40.65 28.00
N LEU A 129 -4.42 40.11 28.75
CA LEU A 129 -5.71 40.78 28.98
C LEU A 129 -5.52 42.15 29.63
N LYS A 130 -4.55 42.29 30.53
CA LYS A 130 -4.20 43.59 31.12
C LYS A 130 -3.70 44.58 30.06
N ILE A 131 -2.83 44.14 29.14
CA ILE A 131 -2.37 44.98 28.03
C ILE A 131 -3.52 45.36 27.09
N GLN A 132 -4.43 44.43 26.82
CA GLN A 132 -5.63 44.68 26.03
C GLN A 132 -6.52 45.75 26.66
N ASP A 133 -6.76 45.68 27.97
CA ASP A 133 -7.52 46.70 28.69
C ASP A 133 -6.84 48.07 28.68
N GLU A 134 -5.50 48.11 28.78
CA GLU A 134 -4.72 49.35 28.72
C GLU A 134 -4.78 50.02 27.34
N ILE A 135 -4.72 49.25 26.25
CA ILE A 135 -4.79 49.76 24.87
C ILE A 135 -6.22 50.16 24.52
N LEU A 136 -7.20 49.34 24.87
CA LEU A 136 -8.60 49.60 24.57
C LEU A 136 -9.29 50.44 25.66
N ASN A 137 -8.52 51.21 26.41
CA ASN A 137 -9.04 52.05 27.49
C ASN A 137 -9.85 53.22 26.91
N ASN A 138 -10.98 53.55 27.54
CA ASN A 138 -11.91 54.59 27.09
C ASN A 138 -12.53 54.38 25.69
N ILE A 139 -12.47 53.16 25.15
CA ILE A 139 -13.16 52.78 23.91
C ILE A 139 -14.39 51.94 24.28
N ASP A 140 -15.54 52.25 23.68
CA ASP A 140 -16.80 51.53 23.85
C ASP A 140 -16.80 50.22 23.03
N ASP A 141 -16.04 49.25 23.52
CA ASP A 141 -15.92 47.92 22.95
C ASP A 141 -16.32 46.85 23.97
N GLU A 142 -16.93 45.76 23.48
CA GLU A 142 -17.22 44.61 24.33
C GLU A 142 -15.97 43.75 24.48
N LYS A 143 -15.60 43.50 25.73
CA LYS A 143 -14.37 42.80 26.10
C LYS A 143 -14.67 41.56 26.93
N THR A 144 -14.18 40.41 26.47
CA THR A 144 -14.21 39.15 27.22
C THR A 144 -12.86 38.44 27.10
N PRO A 145 -12.54 37.48 28.00
CA PRO A 145 -11.28 36.75 27.93
C PRO A 145 -11.05 35.97 26.62
N LEU A 146 -12.13 35.58 25.93
CA LEU A 146 -12.06 34.78 24.70
C LEU A 146 -12.32 35.56 23.43
N TYR A 147 -12.95 36.73 23.51
CA TYR A 147 -13.18 37.56 22.35
C TYR A 147 -13.40 39.03 22.71
N THR A 148 -13.12 39.91 21.75
CA THR A 148 -13.53 41.31 21.76
C THR A 148 -14.35 41.64 20.52
N ILE A 149 -15.31 42.55 20.66
CA ILE A 149 -16.16 43.02 19.56
C ILE A 149 -16.01 44.53 19.46
N HIS A 150 -15.76 44.98 18.23
CA HIS A 150 -15.55 46.38 17.91
C HIS A 150 -16.47 46.81 16.77
N LYS A 151 -17.12 47.95 16.94
CA LYS A 151 -17.92 48.60 15.89
C LYS A 151 -17.35 49.97 15.58
N ARG A 152 -17.06 50.25 14.32
CA ARG A 152 -16.52 51.55 13.86
C ARG A 152 -17.30 52.07 12.67
N ILE A 153 -17.20 53.37 12.42
CA ILE A 153 -17.70 54.01 11.21
C ILE A 153 -16.49 54.50 10.41
N PHE A 154 -16.39 54.08 9.16
CA PHE A 154 -15.36 54.56 8.24
C PHE A 154 -16.03 54.99 6.94
N LYS A 155 -15.87 56.26 6.54
CA LYS A 155 -16.51 56.83 5.32
C LYS A 155 -17.98 56.42 5.18
N GLU A 156 -18.78 56.65 6.22
CA GLU A 156 -20.23 56.36 6.31
C GLU A 156 -20.62 54.87 6.38
N LYS A 157 -19.66 53.95 6.40
CA LYS A 157 -19.89 52.50 6.46
C LYS A 157 -19.62 51.95 7.86
N LYS A 158 -20.46 51.03 8.33
CA LYS A 158 -20.34 50.36 9.62
C LYS A 158 -19.46 49.13 9.51
N ILE A 159 -18.32 49.16 10.17
CA ILE A 159 -17.37 48.04 10.25
C ILE A 159 -17.55 47.30 11.56
N GLY A 160 -17.66 45.97 11.47
CA GLY A 160 -17.58 45.06 12.62
C GLY A 160 -16.24 44.32 12.63
N VAL A 161 -15.51 44.39 13.73
CA VAL A 161 -14.28 43.60 13.94
C VAL A 161 -14.48 42.71 15.16
N ALA A 162 -14.17 41.42 15.03
CA ALA A 162 -14.16 40.47 16.12
C ALA A 162 -12.75 39.91 16.30
N SER A 163 -12.16 40.03 17.48
CA SER A 163 -10.89 39.37 17.78
C SER A 163 -11.16 38.18 18.69
N ILE A 164 -10.78 36.97 18.28
CA ILE A 164 -10.97 35.74 19.05
C ILE A 164 -9.63 35.20 19.57
N ASN A 165 -9.64 34.67 20.79
CA ASN A 165 -8.47 34.11 21.46
C ASN A 165 -8.34 32.61 21.18
N THR A 166 -7.80 32.24 20.02
CA THR A 166 -7.52 30.84 19.68
C THR A 166 -6.36 30.25 20.49
N ALA A 167 -5.55 31.08 21.14
CA ALA A 167 -4.50 30.68 22.08
C ALA A 167 -5.01 30.25 23.46
N TRP A 168 -6.33 30.22 23.67
CA TRP A 168 -6.91 29.76 24.95
C TRP A 168 -6.42 28.36 25.37
N ARG A 169 -6.21 27.48 24.39
CA ARG A 169 -5.77 26.09 24.60
C ARG A 169 -4.40 25.76 23.98
N SER A 170 -3.48 26.71 23.89
CA SER A 170 -2.11 26.42 23.46
C SER A 170 -1.24 25.93 24.63
N PHE A 171 -0.66 24.72 24.55
CA PHE A 171 0.12 24.11 25.66
C PHE A 171 1.54 23.72 25.30
N SER A 172 1.87 23.52 24.02
CA SER A 172 3.17 23.00 23.55
C SER A 172 3.34 23.20 22.04
N ASP A 173 4.46 22.72 21.48
CA ASP A 173 4.71 22.71 20.03
C ASP A 173 3.76 21.76 19.25
N SER A 174 2.85 21.07 19.96
CA SER A 174 1.86 20.13 19.43
C SER A 174 0.46 20.74 19.33
N ASP A 175 0.36 22.05 19.12
CA ASP A 175 -0.92 22.76 19.03
C ASP A 175 -1.72 22.38 17.77
N ASN A 176 -1.06 21.86 16.72
CA ASN A 176 -1.73 21.41 15.50
C ASN A 176 -2.76 20.29 15.78
N LYS A 177 -4.00 20.49 15.33
CA LYS A 177 -5.19 19.65 15.56
C LYS A 177 -5.58 19.41 17.02
N ASN A 178 -5.06 20.18 17.97
CA ASN A 178 -5.32 19.97 19.40
C ASN A 178 -5.98 21.16 20.09
N LEU A 179 -6.10 22.33 19.44
CA LEU A 179 -6.73 23.50 20.04
C LEU A 179 -8.26 23.31 20.20
N LEU A 180 -8.83 24.06 21.14
CA LEU A 180 -10.29 24.17 21.32
C LEU A 180 -10.69 25.64 21.35
N TYR A 181 -11.79 25.96 20.69
CA TYR A 181 -12.48 27.24 20.84
C TYR A 181 -14.00 27.01 20.78
N PRO A 182 -14.81 27.47 21.76
CA PRO A 182 -16.23 27.12 21.82
C PRO A 182 -17.05 27.86 20.74
N PRO A 183 -17.75 27.14 19.84
CA PRO A 183 -18.52 27.76 18.75
C PRO A 183 -19.64 28.71 19.22
N ILE A 184 -20.21 28.49 20.41
CA ILE A 184 -21.25 29.35 21.00
C ILE A 184 -20.82 30.82 21.13
N PHE A 185 -19.52 31.09 21.23
CA PHE A 185 -19.02 32.47 21.24
C PHE A 185 -19.02 33.11 19.86
N ILE A 186 -18.77 32.35 18.80
CA ILE A 186 -18.91 32.87 17.42
C ILE A 186 -20.36 33.24 17.14
N GLU A 187 -21.34 32.41 17.52
CA GLU A 187 -22.76 32.72 17.38
C GLU A 187 -23.13 34.04 18.08
N LYS A 188 -22.64 34.26 19.30
CA LYS A 188 -22.85 35.51 20.05
C LYS A 188 -22.23 36.72 19.36
N ILE A 189 -21.00 36.57 18.85
CA ILE A 189 -20.31 37.64 18.10
C ILE A 189 -21.11 37.99 16.84
N VAL A 190 -21.52 36.99 16.07
CA VAL A 190 -22.30 37.17 14.84
C VAL A 190 -23.59 37.94 15.13
N ASN A 191 -24.35 37.53 16.16
CA ASN A 191 -25.58 38.21 16.56
C ASN A 191 -25.36 39.69 16.89
N LYS A 192 -24.22 40.03 17.49
CA LYS A 192 -23.87 41.40 17.86
C LYS A 192 -23.37 42.25 16.69
N LEU A 193 -22.87 41.64 15.63
CA LEU A 193 -22.37 42.32 14.43
C LEU A 193 -23.40 42.36 13.28
N GLN A 194 -24.64 41.91 13.48
CA GLN A 194 -25.64 41.83 12.40
C GLN A 194 -25.91 43.17 11.69
N ASP A 195 -25.79 44.28 12.41
CA ASP A 195 -26.05 45.65 11.95
C ASP A 195 -24.86 46.33 11.24
N THR A 196 -23.74 45.63 11.03
CA THR A 196 -22.56 46.14 10.32
C THR A 196 -22.56 45.74 8.85
N ASP A 197 -22.02 46.60 7.99
CA ASP A 197 -21.93 46.40 6.55
C ASP A 197 -20.85 45.38 6.16
N ILE A 198 -19.72 45.40 6.88
CA ILE A 198 -18.55 44.54 6.64
C ILE A 198 -18.04 43.97 7.97
N ARG A 199 -17.68 42.68 7.97
CA ARG A 199 -17.24 41.95 9.16
C ARG A 199 -15.86 41.32 8.97
N PHE A 200 -14.97 41.63 9.91
CA PHE A 200 -13.62 41.13 10.03
C PHE A 200 -13.52 40.22 11.26
N ILE A 201 -12.78 39.11 11.15
CA ILE A 201 -12.41 38.28 12.29
C ILE A 201 -10.89 38.16 12.38
N LEU A 202 -10.34 38.36 13.58
CA LEU A 202 -8.93 38.27 13.89
C LEU A 202 -8.70 37.08 14.82
N MET A 203 -7.69 36.27 14.55
CA MET A 203 -7.25 35.16 15.40
C MET A 203 -5.75 34.99 15.30
N HIS A 204 -5.12 34.20 16.17
CA HIS A 204 -3.69 33.92 16.05
C HIS A 204 -3.45 32.62 15.27
N HIS A 205 -3.93 31.49 15.77
CA HIS A 205 -3.84 30.22 15.05
C HIS A 205 -4.91 30.11 13.95
N PRO A 206 -4.58 29.51 12.79
CA PRO A 206 -5.57 29.08 11.81
C PRO A 206 -6.60 28.11 12.42
N LEU A 207 -7.84 28.12 11.90
CA LEU A 207 -8.91 27.24 12.39
C LEU A 207 -8.54 25.74 12.31
N SER A 208 -7.73 25.36 11.32
CA SER A 208 -7.26 23.98 11.11
C SER A 208 -6.41 23.42 12.26
N HIS A 209 -5.93 24.27 13.18
CA HIS A 209 -5.20 23.83 14.37
C HIS A 209 -6.13 23.36 15.50
N THR A 210 -7.45 23.56 15.37
CA THR A 210 -8.42 23.03 16.35
C THR A 210 -8.71 21.54 16.12
N LYS A 211 -9.20 20.84 17.15
CA LYS A 211 -9.66 19.44 17.01
C LYS A 211 -10.73 19.34 15.91
N ASP A 212 -10.73 18.25 15.12
CA ASP A 212 -11.57 18.10 13.93
C ASP A 212 -13.07 18.40 14.21
N PHE A 213 -13.64 17.91 15.33
CA PHE A 213 -15.04 18.17 15.69
C PHE A 213 -15.36 19.64 16.00
N VAL A 214 -14.35 20.43 16.41
CA VAL A 214 -14.46 21.88 16.63
C VAL A 214 -14.25 22.64 15.33
N PHE A 215 -13.24 22.24 14.55
CA PHE A 215 -12.89 22.84 13.27
C PHE A 215 -14.10 22.93 12.34
N TYR A 216 -14.86 21.85 12.19
CA TYR A 216 -16.00 21.83 11.26
C TYR A 216 -17.07 22.86 11.61
N GLU A 217 -17.36 23.06 12.90
CA GLU A 217 -18.38 24.00 13.34
C GLU A 217 -17.87 25.45 13.26
N LEU A 218 -16.61 25.68 13.69
CA LEU A 218 -16.00 27.02 13.62
C LEU A 218 -15.82 27.49 12.19
N GLU A 219 -15.31 26.64 11.30
CA GLU A 219 -15.15 26.98 9.88
C GLU A 219 -16.50 27.35 9.28
N SER A 220 -17.56 26.56 9.53
CA SER A 220 -18.91 26.85 9.06
C SER A 220 -19.43 28.20 9.57
N LEU A 221 -19.33 28.46 10.88
CA LEU A 221 -19.84 29.71 11.49
C LEU A 221 -19.03 30.93 11.06
N VAL A 222 -17.70 30.84 11.05
CA VAL A 222 -16.83 31.94 10.67
C VAL A 222 -16.99 32.25 9.19
N TYR A 223 -16.91 31.22 8.34
CA TYR A 223 -16.97 31.44 6.91
C TYR A 223 -18.34 31.96 6.53
N SER A 224 -19.44 31.50 7.12
CA SER A 224 -20.78 32.00 6.78
C SER A 224 -21.01 33.48 7.11
N ASN A 225 -20.34 34.03 8.13
CA ASN A 225 -20.72 35.31 8.72
C ASN A 225 -19.71 36.45 8.53
N PHE A 226 -18.44 36.14 8.22
CA PHE A 226 -17.37 37.12 8.07
C PHE A 226 -16.86 37.18 6.63
N GLN A 227 -16.49 38.37 6.13
CA GLN A 227 -15.94 38.54 4.80
C GLN A 227 -14.42 38.42 4.79
N TYR A 228 -13.76 38.75 5.90
CA TYR A 228 -12.31 38.74 6.03
C TYR A 228 -11.87 38.07 7.34
N LEU A 229 -10.86 37.21 7.25
CA LEU A 229 -10.20 36.53 8.35
C LEU A 229 -8.71 36.87 8.33
N PHE A 230 -8.16 37.26 9.48
CA PHE A 230 -6.75 37.53 9.64
C PHE A 230 -6.16 36.61 10.72
N SER A 231 -5.07 35.90 10.38
CA SER A 231 -4.36 35.00 11.32
C SER A 231 -2.84 35.17 11.33
N GLY A 232 -2.18 34.71 12.40
CA GLY A 232 -0.73 34.71 12.59
C GLY A 232 -0.12 33.29 12.62
N HIS A 233 0.93 33.10 13.43
CA HIS A 233 1.56 31.81 13.84
C HIS A 233 2.33 31.00 12.77
N THR A 234 1.90 30.95 11.51
CA THR A 234 2.57 30.09 10.51
C THR A 234 3.89 30.73 10.02
N HIS A 235 5.04 30.32 10.58
CA HIS A 235 6.38 30.80 10.20
C HIS A 235 6.89 30.32 8.83
N THR A 236 6.06 29.63 8.06
CA THR A 236 6.40 29.15 6.71
C THR A 236 6.25 30.28 5.69
N ASP A 237 7.16 30.32 4.72
CA ASP A 237 7.30 31.39 3.72
C ASP A 237 6.19 31.35 2.63
N ARG A 238 4.93 31.19 3.06
CA ARG A 238 3.75 31.15 2.20
C ARG A 238 2.81 32.27 2.60
N ILE A 239 2.55 33.19 1.68
CA ILE A 239 1.24 33.84 1.68
C ILE A 239 0.27 32.73 1.31
N GLU A 240 -0.35 32.07 2.30
CA GLU A 240 -1.62 31.43 2.03
C GLU A 240 -2.66 32.54 1.96
N THR A 241 -2.79 33.14 0.79
CA THR A 241 -4.12 33.47 0.34
C THR A 241 -4.81 32.13 0.11
N GLN A 242 -5.42 31.57 1.15
CA GLN A 242 -6.55 30.67 0.95
C GLN A 242 -7.70 31.53 0.44
N ILE A 243 -7.57 31.92 -0.82
CA ILE A 243 -8.73 32.14 -1.65
C ILE A 243 -9.05 30.73 -2.12
N SER A 244 -9.97 30.10 -1.43
CA SER A 244 -10.74 28.97 -1.92
C SER A 244 -11.43 29.19 -3.27
N GLY A 245 -10.82 29.81 -4.27
CA GLY A 245 -11.55 30.30 -5.44
C GLY A 245 -12.79 31.13 -5.03
N GLU A 246 -13.97 30.56 -5.24
CA GLU A 246 -15.29 31.11 -4.90
C GLU A 246 -15.69 30.94 -3.40
N GLU A 247 -14.78 30.47 -2.52
CA GLU A 247 -15.05 30.34 -1.07
C GLU A 247 -15.13 31.68 -0.35
N GLY A 248 -16.26 31.94 0.28
CA GLY A 248 -16.53 33.22 0.90
C GLY A 248 -15.87 33.41 2.26
N ILE A 249 -14.58 33.69 2.29
CA ILE A 249 -13.90 34.57 3.26
C ILE A 249 -12.49 34.85 2.73
N PHE A 250 -12.03 36.10 2.77
CA PHE A 250 -10.64 36.44 2.46
C PHE A 250 -9.78 36.13 3.68
N CYS A 251 -8.90 35.12 3.60
CA CYS A 251 -7.94 34.78 4.64
C CYS A 251 -6.59 35.45 4.38
N CYS A 252 -6.11 36.25 5.34
CA CYS A 252 -4.78 36.86 5.31
C CYS A 252 -3.93 36.33 6.45
N VAL A 253 -2.80 35.72 6.09
CA VAL A 253 -1.74 35.33 7.03
C VAL A 253 -0.52 36.21 6.78
N SER A 254 -0.13 37.02 7.76
CA SER A 254 0.99 37.94 7.63
C SER A 254 2.31 37.25 7.97
N PRO A 255 3.43 37.55 7.27
CA PRO A 255 4.75 37.16 7.74
C PRO A 255 4.99 37.68 9.16
N SER A 256 5.76 36.94 9.96
CA SER A 256 6.11 37.35 11.31
C SER A 256 6.87 38.69 11.31
N THR A 257 6.52 39.59 12.22
CA THR A 257 7.10 40.94 12.31
C THR A 257 8.52 40.90 12.84
N ILE A 258 8.89 39.85 13.59
CA ILE A 258 10.26 39.56 14.02
C ILE A 258 10.46 38.03 14.07
N THR A 259 11.56 37.54 13.48
CA THR A 259 12.03 36.15 13.64
C THR A 259 13.44 36.11 14.23
N TYR A 260 13.58 35.49 15.41
CA TYR A 260 14.86 35.09 16.00
C TYR A 260 14.93 33.57 16.07
N GLY A 261 15.92 32.95 15.44
CA GLY A 261 16.25 31.53 15.66
C GLY A 261 15.72 30.51 14.64
N TYR A 262 14.88 30.90 13.68
CA TYR A 262 14.43 30.01 12.58
C TYR A 262 15.15 30.38 11.28
N SER A 263 15.85 29.42 10.66
CA SER A 263 16.71 29.64 9.48
C SER A 263 15.96 30.10 8.23
N ASP A 264 14.65 29.84 8.15
CA ASP A 264 13.86 30.00 6.91
C ASP A 264 12.75 31.07 6.99
N ALA A 265 12.54 31.72 8.14
CA ALA A 265 11.40 32.61 8.36
C ALA A 265 11.73 34.10 8.08
N LYS A 266 11.05 34.71 7.10
CA LYS A 266 11.26 36.12 6.68
C LYS A 266 10.45 37.11 7.51
N THR A 267 11.14 38.13 8.03
CA THR A 267 10.52 39.25 8.76
C THR A 267 9.75 40.17 7.81
N GLY A 268 8.49 40.53 8.13
CA GLY A 268 7.65 41.33 7.24
C GLY A 268 6.33 41.83 7.83
N PHE A 269 5.47 42.40 6.97
CA PHE A 269 4.05 42.66 7.25
C PHE A 269 3.24 42.70 5.95
N THR A 270 1.91 42.77 6.05
CA THR A 270 1.01 42.84 4.88
C THR A 270 0.12 44.09 4.93
N ILE A 271 -0.08 44.75 3.80
CA ILE A 271 -1.12 45.76 3.60
C ILE A 271 -2.24 45.15 2.76
N VAL A 272 -3.47 45.23 3.26
CA VAL A 272 -4.69 44.81 2.57
C VAL A 272 -5.50 46.07 2.25
N GLU A 273 -5.62 46.38 0.96
CA GLU A 273 -6.41 47.50 0.45
C GLU A 273 -7.76 46.95 -0.02
N VAL A 274 -8.81 47.25 0.72
CA VAL A 274 -10.20 46.92 0.38
C VAL A 274 -10.82 48.12 -0.34
N ASP A 275 -11.43 47.91 -1.49
CA ASP A 275 -12.11 48.98 -2.24
C ASP A 275 -13.27 49.58 -1.42
N ASP A 276 -13.38 50.91 -1.43
CA ASP A 276 -14.32 51.68 -0.61
C ASP A 276 -15.76 51.67 -1.18
N ASP A 277 -15.89 51.53 -2.49
CA ASP A 277 -17.18 51.50 -3.20
C ASP A 277 -17.66 50.05 -3.40
N ASN A 278 -16.72 49.13 -3.64
CA ASN A 278 -16.96 47.74 -3.94
C ASN A 278 -16.11 46.80 -3.09
N PHE A 279 -16.52 46.53 -1.83
CA PHE A 279 -15.82 45.70 -0.83
C PHE A 279 -15.43 44.27 -1.26
N TYR A 280 -15.72 43.87 -2.50
CA TYR A 280 -15.33 42.62 -3.11
C TYR A 280 -13.92 42.70 -3.72
N ASP A 281 -13.48 43.85 -4.21
CA ASP A 281 -12.15 43.99 -4.81
C ASP A 281 -11.12 44.29 -3.72
N THR A 282 -10.20 43.35 -3.51
CA THR A 282 -9.13 43.44 -2.49
C THR A 282 -7.75 43.33 -3.14
N ASN A 283 -6.89 44.31 -2.84
CA ASN A 283 -5.50 44.32 -3.24
C ASN A 283 -4.59 44.06 -2.04
N VAL A 284 -3.69 43.09 -2.16
CA VAL A 284 -2.77 42.69 -1.09
C VAL A 284 -1.35 43.06 -1.50
N LYS A 285 -0.60 43.67 -0.58
CA LYS A 285 0.83 44.01 -0.75
C LYS A 285 1.61 43.44 0.43
N LYS A 286 2.53 42.52 0.17
CA LYS A 286 3.43 41.97 1.19
C LYS A 286 4.75 42.74 1.20
N TYR A 287 5.20 43.09 2.39
CA TYR A 287 6.48 43.75 2.64
C TYR A 287 7.41 42.82 3.41
N ILE A 288 8.65 42.69 2.94
CA ILE A 288 9.71 41.90 3.58
C ILE A 288 10.84 42.84 4.00
N TYR A 289 11.40 42.61 5.18
CA TYR A 289 12.49 43.38 5.73
C TYR A 289 13.84 42.90 5.21
N ASP A 290 14.56 43.79 4.53
CA ASP A 290 15.97 43.59 4.17
C ASP A 290 16.86 44.04 5.33
N LYS A 291 17.46 43.08 6.04
CA LYS A 291 18.36 43.34 7.17
C LYS A 291 19.62 44.13 6.76
N SER A 292 20.10 43.96 5.53
CA SER A 292 21.34 44.57 5.05
C SER A 292 21.15 46.06 4.78
N ASN A 293 20.05 46.41 4.10
CA ASN A 293 19.73 47.78 3.73
C ASN A 293 18.86 48.50 4.76
N GLY A 294 18.24 47.78 5.70
CA GLY A 294 17.39 48.34 6.74
C GLY A 294 16.08 48.92 6.20
N ILE A 295 15.51 48.31 5.16
CA ILE A 295 14.28 48.80 4.50
C ILE A 295 13.27 47.66 4.32
N PHE A 296 11.99 48.02 4.28
CA PHE A 296 10.91 47.11 3.87
C PHE A 296 10.63 47.30 2.37
N TYR A 297 10.81 46.24 1.58
CA TYR A 297 10.51 46.25 0.15
C TYR A 297 9.28 45.38 -0.14
N GLN A 298 8.52 45.75 -1.17
CA GLN A 298 7.34 44.98 -1.59
C GLN A 298 7.80 43.69 -2.27
N SER A 299 7.45 42.52 -1.72
CA SER A 299 7.83 41.23 -2.27
C SER A 299 6.77 40.62 -3.19
N GLN A 300 5.49 40.91 -2.94
CA GLN A 300 4.37 40.31 -3.67
C GLN A 300 3.18 41.27 -3.72
N HIS A 301 2.42 41.21 -4.82
CA HIS A 301 1.17 41.91 -5.02
C HIS A 301 0.12 40.92 -5.57
N LEU A 302 -1.11 40.98 -5.05
CA LEU A 302 -2.21 40.11 -5.47
C LEU A 302 -3.52 40.91 -5.48
N SER A 303 -4.33 40.74 -6.52
CA SER A 303 -5.69 41.29 -6.61
C SER A 303 -6.70 40.14 -6.57
N VAL A 304 -7.73 40.28 -5.75
CA VAL A 304 -8.66 39.21 -5.38
C VAL A 304 -10.09 39.73 -5.36
N GLN A 305 -11.04 38.92 -5.83
CA GLN A 305 -12.47 39.16 -5.61
C GLN A 305 -13.00 38.30 -4.45
N VAL A 306 -13.53 38.94 -3.42
CA VAL A 306 -14.12 38.29 -2.24
C VAL A 306 -15.57 37.88 -2.56
N PRO A 307 -15.95 36.59 -2.43
CA PRO A 307 -17.27 36.15 -2.85
C PRO A 307 -18.41 36.66 -1.97
N VAL A 308 -19.56 36.86 -2.61
CA VAL A 308 -20.76 37.50 -2.06
C VAL A 308 -21.70 36.50 -1.35
N ASN A 309 -22.55 37.00 -0.45
CA ASN A 309 -23.35 36.21 0.48
C ASN A 309 -24.11 35.00 -0.13
N GLU A 310 -24.80 35.14 -1.26
CA GLU A 310 -25.58 34.02 -1.82
C GLU A 310 -24.72 32.89 -2.41
N GLN A 311 -23.75 33.24 -3.27
CA GLN A 311 -22.81 32.27 -3.86
C GLN A 311 -21.99 31.56 -2.78
N LYS A 312 -21.58 32.32 -1.77
CA LYS A 312 -20.88 31.84 -0.58
C LYS A 312 -21.69 30.82 0.23
N LEU A 313 -22.97 31.11 0.50
CA LEU A 313 -23.84 30.18 1.24
C LEU A 313 -24.08 28.88 0.48
N GLU A 314 -24.19 28.94 -0.85
CA GLU A 314 -24.32 27.76 -1.71
C GLU A 314 -23.10 26.83 -1.57
N ILE A 315 -21.88 27.39 -1.65
CA ILE A 315 -20.63 26.63 -1.57
C ILE A 315 -20.42 26.01 -0.19
N ILE A 316 -20.70 26.75 0.88
CA ILE A 316 -20.62 26.23 2.27
C ILE A 316 -21.57 25.05 2.45
N LYS A 317 -22.81 25.16 1.94
CA LYS A 317 -23.79 24.08 1.98
C LYS A 317 -23.27 22.83 1.24
N LEU A 318 -22.71 23.00 0.04
CA LEU A 318 -22.14 21.89 -0.72
C LEU A 318 -20.95 21.24 -0.01
N LYS A 319 -20.05 22.03 0.58
CA LYS A 319 -18.89 21.51 1.34
C LYS A 319 -19.34 20.63 2.51
N LYS A 320 -20.33 21.12 3.28
CA LYS A 320 -20.92 20.34 4.38
C LYS A 320 -21.48 19.02 3.87
N THR A 321 -22.22 19.04 2.76
CA THR A 321 -22.73 17.82 2.13
C THR A 321 -21.61 16.89 1.66
N THR A 322 -20.57 17.39 1.00
CA THR A 322 -19.45 16.57 0.52
C THR A 322 -18.66 15.91 1.65
N ARG A 323 -18.52 16.56 2.81
CA ARG A 323 -17.88 15.96 4.01
C ARG A 323 -18.71 14.86 4.63
N VAL A 324 -20.04 15.04 4.68
CA VAL A 324 -20.97 13.99 5.13
C VAL A 324 -20.89 12.79 4.17
N LEU A 325 -20.89 13.04 2.86
CA LEU A 325 -20.70 12.00 1.85
C LEU A 325 -19.33 11.33 1.96
N PHE A 326 -18.26 12.08 2.16
CA PHE A 326 -16.92 11.53 2.34
C PHE A 326 -16.88 10.57 3.53
N SER A 327 -17.47 10.97 4.66
CA SER A 327 -17.51 10.13 5.87
C SER A 327 -18.32 8.85 5.61
N LYS A 328 -19.52 8.98 5.03
CA LYS A 328 -20.36 7.84 4.64
C LYS A 328 -19.63 6.87 3.72
N TYR A 329 -19.08 7.36 2.62
CA TYR A 329 -18.40 6.50 1.64
C TYR A 329 -17.07 5.95 2.16
N ARG A 330 -16.43 6.60 3.13
CA ARG A 330 -15.26 6.06 3.81
C ARG A 330 -15.66 4.85 4.65
N ASP A 331 -16.78 4.95 5.37
CA ASP A 331 -17.32 3.84 6.16
C ASP A 331 -17.73 2.68 5.24
N ASP A 332 -18.49 2.96 4.17
CA ASP A 332 -18.83 1.97 3.14
C ASP A 332 -17.56 1.32 2.52
N ALA A 333 -16.49 2.10 2.31
CA ALA A 333 -15.22 1.58 1.77
C ALA A 333 -14.46 0.70 2.77
N ASN A 334 -14.58 0.96 4.07
CA ASN A 334 -13.98 0.12 5.11
C ASN A 334 -14.59 -1.28 5.10
N ASP A 335 -15.87 -1.42 4.74
CA ASP A 335 -16.55 -2.71 4.63
C ASP A 335 -16.13 -3.53 3.39
N LEU A 336 -15.50 -2.90 2.40
CA LEU A 336 -15.00 -3.57 1.18
C LEU A 336 -13.67 -4.31 1.40
N VAL A 337 -13.01 -4.06 2.53
CA VAL A 337 -11.65 -4.54 2.81
C VAL A 337 -11.62 -5.32 4.12
N LEU A 338 -10.69 -6.27 4.20
CA LEU A 338 -10.47 -7.00 5.45
C LEU A 338 -9.82 -6.07 6.49
N SER A 339 -10.29 -6.14 7.74
CA SER A 339 -9.76 -5.32 8.83
C SER A 339 -8.29 -5.67 9.10
N ALA A 340 -7.39 -4.73 8.80
CA ALA A 340 -6.04 -4.72 9.34
C ALA A 340 -6.04 -3.98 10.67
N TYR A 341 -5.16 -4.38 11.59
CA TYR A 341 -5.05 -3.75 12.91
C TYR A 341 -3.72 -3.01 13.04
N ASP A 342 -3.70 -1.91 13.77
CA ASP A 342 -2.47 -1.23 14.18
C ASP A 342 -1.84 -1.92 15.41
N SER A 343 -0.67 -1.44 15.83
CA SER A 343 0.06 -1.97 16.99
C SER A 343 -0.65 -1.74 18.33
N ARG A 344 -1.73 -0.95 18.37
CA ARG A 344 -2.61 -0.74 19.53
C ARG A 344 -3.87 -1.58 19.47
N GLY A 345 -4.09 -2.32 18.37
CA GLY A 345 -5.26 -3.16 18.16
C GLY A 345 -6.45 -2.42 17.54
N ASP A 346 -6.27 -1.17 17.10
CA ASP A 346 -7.31 -0.39 16.42
C ASP A 346 -7.36 -0.77 14.93
N SER A 347 -8.55 -0.80 14.33
CA SER A 347 -8.69 -1.12 12.91
C SER A 347 -8.18 0.03 12.03
N LYS A 348 -7.32 -0.32 11.05
CA LYS A 348 -6.88 0.59 10.01
C LYS A 348 -8.02 0.84 9.03
N SER A 349 -8.14 2.09 8.59
CA SER A 349 -9.13 2.51 7.61
C SER A 349 -8.73 2.15 6.17
N PHE A 350 -9.71 2.08 5.28
CA PHE A 350 -9.56 1.81 3.85
C PHE A 350 -8.44 2.64 3.22
N LEU A 351 -8.39 3.96 3.52
CA LEU A 351 -7.40 4.87 2.94
C LEU A 351 -5.96 4.57 3.39
N GLU A 352 -5.77 4.00 4.58
CA GLU A 352 -4.44 3.66 5.12
C GLU A 352 -3.89 2.38 4.48
N ILE A 353 -4.76 1.41 4.19
CA ILE A 353 -4.36 0.13 3.60
C ILE A 353 -4.40 0.11 2.06
N PHE A 354 -5.18 1.00 1.43
CA PHE A 354 -5.31 1.06 -0.02
C PHE A 354 -3.95 1.24 -0.69
N THR A 355 -3.67 0.44 -1.71
CA THR A 355 -2.42 0.47 -2.47
C THR A 355 -2.77 0.53 -3.95
N ASN A 356 -2.07 1.40 -4.68
CA ASN A 356 -2.40 1.65 -6.07
C ASN A 356 -2.21 0.38 -6.90
N PRO A 357 -3.22 -0.04 -7.70
CA PRO A 357 -3.09 -1.17 -8.60
C PRO A 357 -2.15 -0.84 -9.77
N ALA A 358 -1.56 -1.88 -10.36
CA ALA A 358 -0.89 -1.76 -11.65
C ALA A 358 -1.96 -1.68 -12.75
N LEU A 359 -2.10 -0.50 -13.37
CA LEU A 359 -3.05 -0.26 -14.45
C LEU A 359 -2.28 -0.11 -15.75
N LYS A 360 -2.54 -0.99 -16.72
CA LYS A 360 -1.85 -0.95 -18.02
C LYS A 360 -2.84 -0.80 -19.17
N SER A 361 -2.37 -0.25 -20.28
CA SER A 361 -3.20 -0.03 -21.47
C SER A 361 -3.56 -1.29 -22.27
N LYS A 362 -2.89 -2.42 -21.99
CA LYS A 362 -3.10 -3.71 -22.68
C LYS A 362 -3.34 -4.82 -21.67
N SER A 363 -4.15 -5.81 -22.05
CA SER A 363 -4.34 -7.04 -21.27
C SER A 363 -3.06 -7.89 -21.23
N LYS A 364 -2.98 -8.84 -20.28
CA LYS A 364 -1.85 -9.80 -20.25
C LYS A 364 -1.77 -10.65 -21.52
N THR A 365 -2.92 -11.04 -22.06
CA THR A 365 -3.05 -11.86 -23.26
C THR A 365 -2.50 -11.13 -24.49
N GLU A 366 -2.79 -9.85 -24.64
CA GLU A 366 -2.24 -9.00 -25.71
C GLU A 366 -0.72 -8.84 -25.60
N ILE A 367 -0.19 -8.64 -24.39
CA ILE A 367 1.26 -8.51 -24.17
C ILE A 367 1.97 -9.81 -24.57
N SER A 368 1.42 -10.96 -24.18
CA SER A 368 2.02 -12.27 -24.50
C SER A 368 2.10 -12.56 -26.00
N SER A 369 1.17 -12.01 -26.80
CA SER A 369 1.11 -12.22 -28.25
C SER A 369 1.91 -11.20 -29.06
N SER A 370 2.08 -9.97 -28.55
CA SER A 370 2.65 -8.85 -29.33
C SER A 370 4.13 -8.52 -29.06
N LYS A 371 4.78 -9.12 -28.04
CA LYS A 371 6.12 -8.72 -27.55
C LYS A 371 6.25 -7.23 -27.15
N ASP A 372 5.16 -6.47 -27.14
CA ASP A 372 5.14 -5.07 -26.76
C ASP A 372 5.12 -4.89 -25.24
N SER A 373 5.87 -3.91 -24.73
CA SER A 373 5.75 -3.45 -23.34
C SER A 373 4.51 -2.56 -23.19
N ALA A 374 3.65 -2.84 -22.21
CA ALA A 374 2.56 -1.95 -21.82
C ALA A 374 3.00 -1.01 -20.69
N ASN A 375 2.80 0.29 -20.87
CA ASN A 375 3.12 1.30 -19.86
C ASN A 375 2.13 1.22 -18.69
N ASN A 376 2.66 1.36 -17.47
CA ASN A 376 1.85 1.54 -16.27
C ASN A 376 1.34 2.98 -16.21
N ILE A 377 0.05 3.16 -15.94
CA ILE A 377 -0.63 4.45 -15.85
C ILE A 377 -0.58 4.91 -14.40
N ASP A 378 -0.19 6.17 -14.17
CA ASP A 378 -0.27 6.76 -12.83
C ASP A 378 -1.74 6.89 -12.39
N PHE A 379 -2.05 6.38 -11.20
CA PHE A 379 -3.37 6.45 -10.60
C PHE A 379 -3.92 7.89 -10.54
N LYS A 380 -3.05 8.90 -10.36
CA LYS A 380 -3.46 10.31 -10.31
C LYS A 380 -4.15 10.78 -11.59
N LEU A 381 -3.84 10.20 -12.74
CA LEU A 381 -4.47 10.53 -14.02
C LEU A 381 -5.96 10.18 -14.05
N LEU A 382 -6.41 9.23 -13.21
CA LEU A 382 -7.84 8.89 -13.07
C LEU A 382 -8.64 10.01 -12.38
N LEU A 383 -7.97 10.91 -11.67
CA LEU A 383 -8.62 12.06 -11.03
C LEU A 383 -8.94 13.18 -12.03
N GLU A 384 -8.26 13.21 -13.18
CA GLU A 384 -8.44 14.20 -14.25
C GLU A 384 -9.72 13.97 -15.09
N GLU A 385 -10.09 14.90 -15.97
CA GLU A 385 -11.34 14.86 -16.76
C GLU A 385 -11.35 13.85 -17.94
N ASN A 386 -10.47 12.84 -17.90
CA ASN A 386 -10.36 11.81 -18.94
C ASN A 386 -11.38 10.68 -18.76
N ASN A 387 -11.73 10.01 -19.87
CA ASN A 387 -12.64 8.86 -19.86
C ASN A 387 -11.86 7.54 -19.87
N TYR A 388 -12.20 6.64 -18.94
CA TYR A 388 -11.56 5.33 -18.81
C TYR A 388 -12.57 4.19 -18.70
N VAL A 389 -12.24 3.07 -19.32
CA VAL A 389 -12.88 1.78 -19.05
C VAL A 389 -11.83 0.86 -18.44
N ILE A 390 -12.03 0.49 -17.18
CA ILE A 390 -11.14 -0.35 -16.39
C ILE A 390 -11.68 -1.77 -16.40
N PHE A 391 -10.96 -2.67 -17.06
CA PHE A 391 -11.22 -4.10 -17.05
C PHE A 391 -10.43 -4.76 -15.94
N GLY A 392 -11.09 -5.65 -15.22
CA GLY A 392 -10.42 -6.51 -14.26
C GLY A 392 -11.18 -7.81 -14.06
N LYS A 393 -10.43 -8.85 -13.73
CA LYS A 393 -10.99 -10.14 -13.32
C LYS A 393 -11.77 -10.02 -12.00
N SER A 394 -12.56 -11.04 -11.66
CA SER A 394 -13.29 -11.08 -10.39
C SER A 394 -12.34 -10.90 -9.18
N LYS A 395 -12.74 -10.08 -8.19
CA LYS A 395 -11.94 -9.75 -6.99
C LYS A 395 -10.61 -9.00 -7.24
N SER A 396 -10.41 -8.43 -8.44
CA SER A 396 -9.21 -7.61 -8.77
C SER A 396 -9.15 -6.24 -8.09
N GLY A 397 -10.24 -5.76 -7.48
CA GLY A 397 -10.30 -4.45 -6.82
C GLY A 397 -11.00 -3.34 -7.61
N ARG A 398 -11.81 -3.68 -8.63
CA ARG A 398 -12.62 -2.74 -9.43
C ARG A 398 -13.43 -1.76 -8.59
N THR A 399 -14.25 -2.26 -7.65
CA THR A 399 -15.06 -1.44 -6.74
C THR A 399 -14.19 -0.55 -5.86
N THR A 400 -13.11 -1.09 -5.28
CA THR A 400 -12.22 -0.34 -4.40
C THR A 400 -11.51 0.82 -5.12
N ILE A 401 -11.20 0.68 -6.41
CA ILE A 401 -10.63 1.77 -7.22
C ILE A 401 -11.63 2.93 -7.32
N LEU A 402 -12.90 2.64 -7.63
CA LEU A 402 -13.93 3.67 -7.75
C LEU A 402 -14.18 4.38 -6.42
N TYR A 403 -14.20 3.65 -5.30
CA TYR A 403 -14.32 4.23 -3.97
C TYR A 403 -13.13 5.13 -3.62
N LYS A 404 -11.90 4.72 -3.97
CA LYS A 404 -10.72 5.58 -3.76
C LYS A 404 -10.81 6.87 -4.56
N ILE A 405 -11.19 6.80 -5.84
CA ILE A 405 -11.37 7.97 -6.71
C ILE A 405 -12.47 8.88 -6.14
N MET A 406 -13.59 8.32 -5.73
CA MET A 406 -14.69 9.07 -5.12
C MET A 406 -14.25 9.82 -3.86
N LEU A 407 -13.53 9.15 -2.96
CA LEU A 407 -13.02 9.77 -1.73
C LEU A 407 -12.00 10.89 -2.05
N ASP A 408 -11.10 10.67 -3.00
CA ASP A 408 -10.11 11.68 -3.41
C ASP A 408 -10.78 12.92 -4.04
N VAL A 409 -11.81 12.71 -4.88
CA VAL A 409 -12.60 13.79 -5.48
C VAL A 409 -13.39 14.55 -4.40
N LEU A 410 -14.05 13.85 -3.48
CA LEU A 410 -14.78 14.50 -2.37
C LEU A 410 -13.84 15.28 -1.45
N SER A 411 -12.64 14.76 -1.20
CA SER A 411 -11.65 15.43 -0.34
C SER A 411 -11.02 16.68 -0.98
N SER A 412 -10.97 16.73 -2.31
CA SER A 412 -10.42 17.85 -3.08
C SER A 412 -11.47 18.89 -3.47
N PHE A 413 -12.75 18.65 -3.20
CA PHE A 413 -13.81 19.63 -3.37
C PHE A 413 -13.74 20.71 -2.28
N PRO A 414 -13.88 22.02 -2.60
CA PRO A 414 -14.34 22.59 -3.88
C PRO A 414 -13.24 22.94 -4.88
N SER A 415 -11.96 22.80 -4.52
CA SER A 415 -10.83 23.23 -5.35
C SER A 415 -10.79 22.54 -6.72
N SER A 416 -11.19 21.27 -6.78
CA SER A 416 -11.28 20.51 -8.03
C SER A 416 -12.45 20.95 -8.93
N LYS A 417 -13.50 21.58 -8.38
CA LYS A 417 -14.80 21.81 -9.04
C LYS A 417 -15.42 20.55 -9.68
N ILE A 418 -15.04 19.36 -9.19
CA ILE A 418 -15.55 18.06 -9.66
C ILE A 418 -16.50 17.46 -8.62
N ILE A 419 -17.66 17.00 -9.09
CA ILE A 419 -18.64 16.26 -8.28
C ILE A 419 -18.62 14.78 -8.71
N PRO A 420 -18.33 13.83 -7.81
CA PRO A 420 -18.38 12.42 -8.14
C PRO A 420 -19.83 11.91 -8.04
N LEU A 421 -20.21 11.04 -8.98
CA LEU A 421 -21.49 10.34 -8.97
C LEU A 421 -21.24 8.84 -9.11
N TYR A 422 -21.48 8.08 -8.05
CA TYR A 422 -21.32 6.62 -8.04
C TYR A 422 -22.61 5.91 -8.43
N PHE A 423 -22.51 4.91 -9.31
CA PHE A 423 -23.63 4.08 -9.74
C PHE A 423 -23.20 2.62 -9.89
N ASP A 424 -23.83 1.72 -9.13
CA ASP A 424 -23.64 0.27 -9.29
C ASP A 424 -24.63 -0.28 -10.34
N ALA A 425 -24.11 -0.75 -11.47
CA ALA A 425 -24.90 -1.31 -12.56
C ALA A 425 -25.26 -2.79 -12.38
N LYS A 426 -24.89 -3.41 -11.25
CA LYS A 426 -25.13 -4.84 -11.00
C LYS A 426 -26.62 -5.20 -11.13
N GLY A 427 -26.93 -6.10 -12.06
CA GLY A 427 -28.31 -6.57 -12.28
C GLY A 427 -29.23 -5.53 -12.91
N TYR A 428 -28.67 -4.50 -13.56
CA TYR A 428 -29.43 -3.50 -14.28
C TYR A 428 -30.33 -4.16 -15.33
N THR A 429 -31.64 -3.99 -15.16
CA THR A 429 -32.67 -4.40 -16.12
C THR A 429 -33.53 -3.19 -16.40
N ASN A 430 -33.50 -2.72 -17.65
CA ASN A 430 -34.28 -1.56 -18.02
C ASN A 430 -35.63 -2.00 -18.61
N ASN A 431 -36.73 -1.72 -17.92
CA ASN A 431 -38.09 -1.88 -18.46
C ASN A 431 -38.45 -0.71 -19.40
N GLY A 432 -37.51 -0.22 -20.21
CA GLY A 432 -37.68 0.91 -21.13
C GLY A 432 -37.71 2.32 -20.49
N LYS A 433 -37.29 2.49 -19.24
CA LYS A 433 -37.18 3.79 -18.54
C LYS A 433 -35.74 4.30 -18.53
N LYS A 434 -35.52 5.49 -19.11
CA LYS A 434 -34.22 6.17 -19.09
C LYS A 434 -33.68 6.33 -17.65
N ILE A 435 -32.38 6.08 -17.43
CA ILE A 435 -31.74 6.38 -16.15
C ILE A 435 -31.72 7.89 -15.91
N ASP A 436 -32.09 8.28 -14.69
CA ASP A 436 -32.18 9.68 -14.29
C ASP A 436 -31.01 10.04 -13.36
N PHE A 437 -29.92 10.50 -13.96
CA PHE A 437 -28.72 10.93 -13.23
C PHE A 437 -28.98 12.10 -12.27
N PHE A 438 -29.93 12.99 -12.59
CA PHE A 438 -30.28 14.10 -11.69
C PHE A 438 -30.96 13.61 -10.42
N LYS A 439 -31.79 12.57 -10.54
CA LYS A 439 -32.40 11.93 -9.37
C LYS A 439 -31.36 11.25 -8.48
N LEU A 440 -30.31 10.66 -9.07
CA LEU A 440 -29.18 10.10 -8.31
C LEU A 440 -28.43 11.21 -7.55
N ILE A 441 -28.04 12.30 -8.24
CA ILE A 441 -27.39 13.47 -7.63
C ILE A 441 -28.26 14.07 -6.52
N SER A 442 -29.55 14.24 -6.78
CA SER A 442 -30.52 14.76 -5.80
C SER A 442 -30.56 13.93 -4.53
N LYS A 443 -30.51 12.59 -4.65
CA LYS A 443 -30.50 11.66 -3.52
C LYS A 443 -29.19 11.73 -2.74
N ASP A 444 -28.05 11.66 -3.41
CA ASP A 444 -26.74 11.65 -2.75
C ASP A 444 -26.48 12.99 -2.04
N PHE A 445 -26.73 14.11 -2.72
CA PHE A 445 -26.51 15.43 -2.15
C PHE A 445 -27.65 15.94 -1.26
N SER A 446 -28.76 15.17 -1.13
CA SER A 446 -29.96 15.55 -0.38
C SER A 446 -30.51 16.93 -0.79
N ILE A 447 -30.59 17.17 -2.10
CA ILE A 447 -31.05 18.42 -2.71
C ILE A 447 -32.26 18.19 -3.62
N THR A 448 -32.91 19.28 -4.05
CA THR A 448 -34.01 19.20 -5.00
C THR A 448 -33.52 18.81 -6.41
N TYR A 449 -34.40 18.23 -7.22
CA TYR A 449 -34.10 17.89 -8.62
C TYR A 449 -33.63 19.12 -9.41
N ARG A 450 -34.25 20.27 -9.20
CA ARG A 450 -33.86 21.54 -9.83
C ARG A 450 -32.42 21.92 -9.47
N SER A 451 -32.08 21.87 -8.19
CA SER A 451 -30.72 22.15 -7.72
C SER A 451 -29.70 21.15 -8.27
N ALA A 452 -30.07 19.87 -8.44
CA ALA A 452 -29.20 18.89 -9.08
C ALA A 452 -28.91 19.22 -10.56
N SER A 453 -29.92 19.71 -11.29
CA SER A 453 -29.74 20.20 -12.66
C SER A 453 -28.84 21.45 -12.74
N GLU A 454 -29.00 22.38 -11.79
CA GLU A 454 -28.16 23.58 -11.67
C GLU A 454 -26.69 23.19 -11.36
N LEU A 455 -26.45 22.25 -10.43
CA LEU A 455 -25.12 21.73 -10.12
C LEU A 455 -24.41 21.11 -11.32
N THR A 456 -25.12 20.28 -12.09
CA THR A 456 -24.59 19.62 -13.29
C THR A 456 -24.22 20.63 -14.37
N SER A 457 -24.82 21.83 -14.34
CA SER A 457 -24.49 22.90 -15.28
C SER A 457 -23.30 23.75 -14.82
N LYS A 458 -23.06 23.83 -13.50
CA LYS A 458 -22.01 24.66 -12.89
C LYS A 458 -20.69 23.92 -12.65
N TYR A 459 -20.74 22.62 -12.37
CA TYR A 459 -19.59 21.80 -11.98
C TYR A 459 -19.37 20.63 -12.95
N HIS A 460 -18.13 20.14 -13.01
CA HIS A 460 -17.81 18.97 -13.79
C HIS A 460 -18.29 17.70 -13.07
N ILE A 461 -19.05 16.84 -13.74
CA ILE A 461 -19.56 15.59 -13.14
C ILE A 461 -18.65 14.41 -13.52
N LYS A 462 -18.04 13.75 -12.53
CA LYS A 462 -17.28 12.53 -12.75
C LYS A 462 -18.14 11.31 -12.43
N LEU A 463 -18.58 10.61 -13.48
CA LEU A 463 -19.45 9.44 -13.39
C LEU A 463 -18.60 8.19 -13.12
N LEU A 464 -18.87 7.53 -12.00
CA LEU A 464 -18.17 6.33 -11.54
C LEU A 464 -19.15 5.15 -11.60
N ILE A 465 -18.99 4.25 -12.57
CA ILE A 465 -19.92 3.13 -12.80
C ILE A 465 -19.25 1.80 -12.46
N ASP A 466 -19.81 1.07 -11.51
CA ASP A 466 -19.35 -0.27 -11.15
C ASP A 466 -20.19 -1.37 -11.81
N ASN A 467 -19.62 -2.58 -11.89
CA ASN A 467 -20.27 -3.79 -12.39
C ASN A 467 -20.94 -3.65 -13.76
N TYR A 468 -20.32 -2.91 -14.67
CA TYR A 468 -20.85 -2.70 -16.01
C TYR A 468 -20.72 -3.97 -16.89
N SER A 469 -21.74 -4.23 -17.72
CA SER A 469 -21.74 -5.26 -18.76
C SER A 469 -21.98 -4.65 -20.14
N THR A 470 -21.29 -5.17 -21.16
CA THR A 470 -21.49 -4.79 -22.57
C THR A 470 -22.90 -5.10 -23.08
N GLU A 471 -23.64 -5.96 -22.38
CA GLU A 471 -25.02 -6.32 -22.68
C GLU A 471 -26.03 -5.22 -22.27
N TYR A 472 -25.61 -4.23 -21.47
CA TYR A 472 -26.46 -3.14 -21.00
C TYR A 472 -26.60 -2.01 -22.04
N HIS A 473 -27.18 -2.32 -23.19
CA HIS A 473 -27.32 -1.38 -24.32
C HIS A 473 -28.08 -0.09 -23.96
N ASP A 474 -29.16 -0.18 -23.18
CA ASP A 474 -29.92 1.00 -22.74
C ASP A 474 -29.09 1.92 -21.83
N LEU A 475 -28.35 1.34 -20.89
CA LEU A 475 -27.45 2.11 -20.03
C LEU A 475 -26.34 2.79 -20.85
N THR A 476 -25.78 2.07 -21.83
CA THR A 476 -24.77 2.58 -22.77
C THR A 476 -25.29 3.81 -23.51
N ARG A 477 -26.54 3.76 -24.01
CA ARG A 477 -27.19 4.87 -24.70
C ARG A 477 -27.35 6.06 -23.75
N ASP A 478 -27.87 5.83 -22.56
CA ASP A 478 -28.16 6.90 -21.61
C ASP A 478 -26.88 7.61 -21.12
N ILE A 479 -25.79 6.86 -20.91
CA ILE A 479 -24.45 7.41 -20.61
C ILE A 479 -23.93 8.27 -21.76
N ASN A 480 -24.01 7.78 -23.01
CA ASN A 480 -23.58 8.54 -24.19
C ASN A 480 -24.36 9.87 -24.32
N GLU A 481 -25.66 9.87 -24.05
CA GLU A 481 -26.48 11.08 -24.08
C GLU A 481 -26.12 12.06 -22.97
N PHE A 482 -25.82 11.56 -21.76
CA PHE A 482 -25.43 12.41 -20.63
C PHE A 482 -24.08 13.09 -20.87
N ILE A 483 -23.05 12.32 -21.27
CA ILE A 483 -21.69 12.83 -21.48
C ILE A 483 -21.61 13.82 -22.64
N LYS A 484 -22.38 13.60 -23.72
CA LYS A 484 -22.44 14.56 -24.83
C LYS A 484 -23.09 15.89 -24.46
N LYS A 485 -23.99 15.89 -23.46
CA LYS A 485 -24.82 17.05 -23.13
C LYS A 485 -24.22 17.91 -22.01
N TYR A 486 -23.49 17.32 -21.08
CA TYR A 486 -23.00 18.01 -19.87
C TYR A 486 -21.49 17.87 -19.71
N ASN A 487 -20.87 18.84 -19.04
CA ASN A 487 -19.45 18.79 -18.72
C ASN A 487 -19.17 17.64 -17.74
N SER A 488 -18.72 16.51 -18.27
CA SER A 488 -18.60 15.28 -17.50
C SER A 488 -17.52 14.33 -18.04
N SER A 489 -16.97 13.54 -17.14
CA SER A 489 -16.01 12.47 -17.43
C SER A 489 -16.51 11.15 -16.86
N LEU A 490 -15.95 10.05 -17.34
CA LEU A 490 -16.46 8.71 -17.07
C LEU A 490 -15.34 7.75 -16.65
N ILE A 491 -15.58 7.00 -15.58
CA ILE A 491 -14.80 5.81 -15.25
C ILE A 491 -15.75 4.63 -15.06
N ILE A 492 -15.59 3.62 -15.91
CA ILE A 492 -16.37 2.39 -15.83
C ILE A 492 -15.47 1.24 -15.39
N CYS A 493 -15.95 0.43 -14.44
CA CYS A 493 -15.37 -0.85 -14.13
C CYS A 493 -16.20 -1.99 -14.75
N ALA A 494 -15.55 -2.85 -15.55
CA ALA A 494 -16.17 -3.98 -16.23
C ALA A 494 -15.40 -5.29 -15.98
N GLU A 495 -16.03 -6.43 -16.28
CA GLU A 495 -15.36 -7.74 -16.19
C GLU A 495 -14.47 -7.97 -17.40
N GLU A 496 -13.21 -8.33 -17.14
CA GLU A 496 -12.29 -8.75 -18.19
C GLU A 496 -12.72 -10.13 -18.72
N ARG A 497 -13.10 -10.20 -20.01
CA ARG A 497 -13.41 -11.45 -20.72
C ARG A 497 -12.36 -11.68 -21.80
N VAL A 498 -11.98 -12.94 -22.03
CA VAL A 498 -10.94 -13.32 -23.01
C VAL A 498 -11.24 -12.80 -24.43
N LEU A 499 -12.50 -12.86 -24.87
CA LEU A 499 -12.91 -12.37 -26.19
C LEU A 499 -12.78 -10.85 -26.34
N LEU A 500 -12.96 -10.08 -25.25
CA LEU A 500 -12.78 -8.63 -25.24
C LEU A 500 -11.30 -8.22 -25.26
N SER A 501 -10.37 -9.18 -25.13
CA SER A 501 -8.92 -8.94 -25.13
C SER A 501 -8.33 -8.92 -26.53
N TYR A 502 -9.05 -9.38 -27.56
CA TYR A 502 -8.52 -9.47 -28.94
C TYR A 502 -9.05 -8.39 -29.89
N ASP A 503 -10.24 -7.83 -29.61
CA ASP A 503 -10.79 -6.72 -30.38
C ASP A 503 -11.66 -5.82 -29.48
N PRO A 504 -11.19 -4.62 -29.11
CA PRO A 504 -11.96 -3.73 -28.25
C PRO A 504 -13.17 -3.20 -29.03
N ILE A 505 -14.34 -3.77 -28.75
CA ILE A 505 -15.62 -3.25 -29.26
C ILE A 505 -15.71 -1.78 -28.87
N LYS A 506 -15.93 -0.89 -29.84
CA LYS A 506 -16.15 0.54 -29.56
C LYS A 506 -17.49 0.72 -28.85
N MET A 507 -17.48 0.68 -27.52
CA MET A 507 -18.67 0.74 -26.67
C MET A 507 -19.34 2.12 -26.66
N PHE A 508 -18.52 3.17 -26.68
CA PHE A 508 -18.97 4.55 -26.58
C PHE A 508 -18.64 5.35 -27.83
N SER A 509 -19.44 6.39 -28.08
CA SER A 509 -19.26 7.27 -29.24
C SER A 509 -18.23 8.38 -29.03
N PHE A 510 -17.80 8.61 -27.78
CA PHE A 510 -16.74 9.53 -27.39
C PHE A 510 -15.39 8.80 -27.23
N GLU A 511 -14.30 9.55 -27.07
CA GLU A 511 -12.96 9.01 -26.82
C GLU A 511 -12.79 8.55 -25.37
N TYR A 512 -12.22 7.36 -25.18
CA TYR A 512 -11.89 6.77 -23.89
C TYR A 512 -10.68 5.83 -24.04
N ALA A 513 -9.97 5.60 -22.93
CA ALA A 513 -8.86 4.66 -22.88
C ALA A 513 -9.24 3.38 -22.11
N ASN A 514 -8.84 2.23 -22.65
CA ASN A 514 -8.95 0.96 -21.95
C ASN A 514 -7.78 0.76 -21.01
N LEU A 515 -8.09 0.38 -19.78
CA LEU A 515 -7.12 0.04 -18.75
C LEU A 515 -7.42 -1.36 -18.23
N TYR A 516 -6.38 -2.12 -17.93
CA TYR A 516 -6.48 -3.46 -17.37
C TYR A 516 -5.81 -3.48 -16.00
N ILE A 517 -6.49 -4.07 -15.01
CA ILE A 517 -5.93 -4.30 -13.68
C ILE A 517 -5.01 -5.51 -13.75
N HIS A 518 -3.71 -5.28 -13.61
CA HIS A 518 -2.70 -6.33 -13.59
C HIS A 518 -2.49 -6.86 -12.17
N GLU A 519 -1.88 -8.04 -12.09
CA GLU A 519 -1.46 -8.63 -10.82
C GLU A 519 -0.48 -7.72 -10.08
N ILE A 520 -0.50 -7.85 -8.77
CA ILE A 520 0.35 -7.12 -7.84
C ILE A 520 1.79 -7.58 -8.02
N THR A 521 2.64 -6.59 -8.31
CA THR A 521 4.09 -6.72 -8.35
C THR A 521 4.65 -7.05 -6.98
N ARG A 522 5.85 -7.62 -6.90
CA ARG A 522 6.50 -7.88 -5.61
C ARG A 522 6.64 -6.58 -4.79
N LYS A 523 6.97 -5.47 -5.45
CA LYS A 523 6.97 -4.12 -4.86
C LYS A 523 5.63 -3.72 -4.26
N GLY A 524 4.53 -3.97 -4.96
CA GLY A 524 3.17 -3.72 -4.47
C GLY A 524 2.80 -4.61 -3.28
N MET A 525 3.20 -5.89 -3.31
CA MET A 525 3.00 -6.84 -2.21
C MET A 525 3.75 -6.38 -0.96
N ARG A 526 5.01 -5.92 -1.11
CA ARG A 526 5.82 -5.34 -0.04
C ARG A 526 5.15 -4.14 0.61
N SER A 527 4.65 -3.21 -0.22
CA SER A 527 3.90 -2.05 0.28
C SER A 527 2.67 -2.47 1.08
N LEU A 528 1.97 -3.53 0.67
CA LEU A 528 0.79 -4.01 1.38
C LEU A 528 1.16 -4.67 2.71
N VAL A 529 2.21 -5.51 2.74
CA VAL A 529 2.74 -6.13 3.97
C VAL A 529 3.07 -5.05 5.01
N LYS A 530 3.82 -4.01 4.62
CA LYS A 530 4.20 -2.89 5.51
C LYS A 530 2.98 -2.13 6.06
N LYS A 531 1.93 -1.99 5.25
CA LYS A 531 0.68 -1.33 5.69
C LYS A 531 -0.11 -2.20 6.65
N TRP A 532 -0.01 -3.52 6.55
CA TRP A 532 -0.77 -4.46 7.36
C TRP A 532 -0.16 -4.72 8.73
N SER A 533 1.17 -4.80 8.85
CA SER A 533 1.82 -5.15 10.11
C SER A 533 3.19 -4.50 10.27
N ASP A 534 3.53 -4.14 11.52
CA ASP A 534 4.84 -3.61 11.91
C ASP A 534 5.84 -4.77 12.04
N VAL A 535 6.20 -5.36 10.90
CA VAL A 535 7.09 -6.54 10.81
C VAL A 535 8.54 -6.10 10.60
N SER A 536 9.49 -6.81 11.21
CA SER A 536 10.92 -6.56 10.96
C SER A 536 11.29 -6.79 9.48
N LYS A 537 12.32 -6.11 8.96
CA LYS A 537 12.75 -6.26 7.55
C LYS A 537 13.09 -7.72 7.18
N GLU A 538 13.66 -8.49 8.10
CA GLU A 538 13.99 -9.90 7.87
C GLU A 538 12.73 -10.77 7.77
N SER A 539 11.75 -10.52 8.64
CA SER A 539 10.47 -11.23 8.64
C SER A 539 9.57 -10.84 7.45
N GLU A 540 9.70 -9.62 6.93
CA GLU A 540 9.02 -9.15 5.72
C GLU A 540 9.39 -10.00 4.50
N GLU A 541 10.69 -10.28 4.30
CA GLU A 541 11.18 -11.05 3.15
C GLU A 541 10.74 -12.52 3.19
N ILE A 542 10.76 -13.11 4.40
CA ILE A 542 10.26 -14.47 4.64
C ILE A 542 8.77 -14.55 4.28
N LEU A 543 7.98 -13.55 4.69
CA LEU A 543 6.54 -13.50 4.42
C LEU A 543 6.24 -13.36 2.92
N LEU A 544 6.95 -12.48 2.20
CA LEU A 544 6.81 -12.32 0.75
C LEU A 544 7.09 -13.64 0.01
N ASN A 545 8.14 -14.35 0.39
CA ASN A 545 8.47 -15.65 -0.22
C ASN A 545 7.43 -16.73 0.09
N LYS A 546 6.87 -16.74 1.32
CA LYS A 546 5.77 -17.65 1.67
C LYS A 546 4.52 -17.38 0.84
N ILE A 547 4.13 -16.10 0.67
CA ILE A 547 2.99 -15.71 -0.18
C ILE A 547 3.23 -16.22 -1.60
N GLU A 548 4.39 -15.96 -2.18
CA GLU A 548 4.71 -16.44 -3.53
C GLU A 548 4.62 -17.96 -3.67
N LYS A 549 5.18 -18.71 -2.71
CA LYS A 549 5.20 -20.17 -2.74
C LYS A 549 3.78 -20.75 -2.66
N VAL A 550 2.96 -20.28 -1.71
CA VAL A 550 1.57 -20.74 -1.54
C VAL A 550 0.71 -20.37 -2.74
N PHE A 551 0.84 -19.15 -3.27
CA PHE A 551 0.01 -18.69 -4.39
C PHE A 551 0.37 -19.43 -5.68
N LYS A 552 1.65 -19.69 -5.93
CA LYS A 552 2.09 -20.54 -7.05
C LYS A 552 1.56 -21.96 -6.91
N GLN A 553 1.62 -22.54 -5.71
CA GLN A 553 1.15 -23.91 -5.43
C GLN A 553 -0.37 -24.05 -5.62
N LEU A 554 -1.14 -23.05 -5.22
CA LEU A 554 -2.61 -23.05 -5.40
C LEU A 554 -3.07 -22.46 -6.74
N ASN A 555 -2.14 -22.04 -7.60
CA ASN A 555 -2.43 -21.29 -8.83
C ASN A 555 -3.37 -20.08 -8.58
N ILE A 556 -3.13 -19.35 -7.49
CA ILE A 556 -3.86 -18.13 -7.12
C ILE A 556 -3.21 -16.92 -7.79
N GLN A 557 -4.02 -16.06 -8.39
CA GLN A 557 -3.54 -14.78 -8.91
C GLN A 557 -3.14 -13.83 -7.78
N PHE A 558 -2.03 -13.12 -7.97
CA PHE A 558 -1.57 -12.07 -7.06
C PHE A 558 -2.48 -10.83 -7.17
N ASN A 559 -3.63 -10.84 -6.50
CA ASN A 559 -4.55 -9.70 -6.40
C ASN A 559 -4.70 -9.23 -4.95
N PHE A 560 -5.23 -8.01 -4.77
CA PHE A 560 -5.28 -7.35 -3.45
C PHE A 560 -6.11 -8.15 -2.45
N TRP A 561 -7.22 -8.72 -2.90
CA TRP A 561 -8.09 -9.51 -2.04
C TRP A 561 -7.40 -10.77 -1.52
N SER A 562 -6.76 -11.54 -2.41
CA SER A 562 -6.11 -12.81 -2.03
C SER A 562 -4.94 -12.56 -1.09
N ILE A 563 -4.10 -11.57 -1.38
CA ILE A 563 -2.97 -11.21 -0.51
C ILE A 563 -3.47 -10.68 0.83
N SER A 564 -4.49 -9.83 0.85
CA SER A 564 -5.09 -9.33 2.10
C SER A 564 -5.66 -10.47 2.95
N LEU A 565 -6.33 -11.45 2.34
CA LEU A 565 -6.83 -12.63 3.04
C LEU A 565 -5.68 -13.43 3.65
N PHE A 566 -4.59 -13.64 2.90
CA PHE A 566 -3.42 -14.32 3.41
C PHE A 566 -2.76 -13.57 4.58
N LEU A 567 -2.59 -12.24 4.46
CA LEU A 567 -2.03 -11.41 5.53
C LEU A 567 -2.92 -11.41 6.78
N TRP A 568 -4.24 -11.43 6.61
CA TRP A 568 -5.18 -11.53 7.70
C TRP A 568 -5.10 -12.87 8.43
N ILE A 569 -4.99 -13.98 7.70
CA ILE A 569 -4.75 -15.33 8.28
C ILE A 569 -3.43 -15.35 9.04
N PHE A 570 -2.38 -14.81 8.44
CA PHE A 570 -1.04 -14.76 9.02
C PHE A 570 -1.00 -13.94 10.32
N ASN A 571 -1.65 -12.77 10.34
CA ASN A 571 -1.73 -11.93 11.52
C ASN A 571 -2.55 -12.58 12.65
N LYS A 572 -3.69 -13.22 12.33
CA LYS A 572 -4.52 -13.94 13.31
C LYS A 572 -3.81 -15.10 13.99
N THR A 573 -2.87 -15.73 13.27
CA THR A 573 -2.09 -16.85 13.79
C THR A 573 -0.86 -16.40 14.59
N ASN A 574 -0.77 -15.11 14.98
CA ASN A 574 0.26 -14.56 15.87
C ASN A 574 1.71 -14.87 15.45
N ASN A 575 2.01 -14.87 14.15
CA ASN A 575 3.33 -15.27 13.63
C ASN A 575 3.77 -16.66 14.12
N VAL A 576 2.85 -17.57 14.48
CA VAL A 576 3.21 -18.97 14.69
C VAL A 576 3.96 -19.41 13.44
N THR A 577 5.15 -19.96 13.65
CA THR A 577 6.04 -20.47 12.61
C THR A 577 5.37 -21.66 11.94
N LEU A 578 4.38 -21.38 11.09
CA LEU A 578 3.79 -22.33 10.16
C LEU A 578 4.91 -22.64 9.17
N ASN A 579 5.65 -23.69 9.49
CA ASN A 579 6.80 -24.16 8.72
C ASN A 579 6.34 -25.02 7.54
N ASN A 580 5.06 -25.44 7.52
CA ASN A 580 4.46 -26.20 6.45
C ASN A 580 3.53 -25.34 5.60
N ASN A 581 3.74 -25.35 4.28
CA ASN A 581 2.87 -24.70 3.31
C ASN A 581 1.46 -25.31 3.28
N VAL A 582 1.32 -26.62 3.50
CA VAL A 582 0.01 -27.30 3.42
C VAL A 582 -0.92 -26.82 4.53
N GLU A 583 -0.41 -26.55 5.73
CA GLU A 583 -1.20 -25.96 6.83
C GLU A 583 -1.70 -24.56 6.47
N LEU A 584 -0.84 -23.73 5.86
CA LEU A 584 -1.24 -22.41 5.36
C LEU A 584 -2.31 -22.51 4.27
N ILE A 585 -2.19 -23.50 3.37
CA ILE A 585 -3.19 -23.80 2.35
C ILE A 585 -4.52 -24.20 2.99
N GLN A 586 -4.51 -25.07 4.01
CA GLN A 586 -5.73 -25.46 4.72
C GLN A 586 -6.41 -24.26 5.37
N LEU A 587 -5.66 -23.40 6.08
CA LEU A 587 -6.20 -22.18 6.67
C LEU A 587 -6.78 -21.24 5.61
N TYR A 588 -6.09 -21.11 4.47
CA TYR A 588 -6.57 -20.31 3.35
C TYR A 588 -7.87 -20.84 2.75
N VAL A 589 -7.97 -22.15 2.51
CA VAL A 589 -9.19 -22.78 2.01
C VAL A 589 -10.31 -22.67 3.05
N ASP A 590 -10.02 -22.86 4.33
CA ASP A 590 -11.01 -22.75 5.40
C ASP A 590 -11.62 -21.34 5.49
N GLU A 591 -10.80 -20.29 5.33
CA GLU A 591 -11.26 -18.90 5.33
C GLU A 591 -11.91 -18.49 4.01
N LEU A 592 -11.46 -19.04 2.86
CA LEU A 592 -12.14 -18.88 1.58
C LEU A 592 -13.59 -19.39 1.64
N LEU A 593 -13.82 -20.49 2.37
CA LEU A 593 -15.13 -21.08 2.60
C LEU A 593 -15.92 -20.37 3.72
N ASP A 594 -15.35 -19.36 4.37
CA ASP A 594 -15.94 -18.63 5.48
C ASP A 594 -16.39 -19.55 6.63
N LYS A 595 -15.43 -20.34 7.14
CA LYS A 595 -15.63 -21.24 8.29
C LYS A 595 -16.31 -20.54 9.46
N THR A 596 -15.91 -19.31 9.77
CA THR A 596 -16.49 -18.51 10.86
C THR A 596 -17.96 -18.19 10.61
N GLY A 597 -18.31 -17.69 9.42
CA GLY A 597 -19.68 -17.35 9.06
C GLY A 597 -20.58 -18.58 9.01
N LEU A 598 -20.10 -19.69 8.45
CA LEU A 598 -20.81 -20.97 8.43
C LEU A 598 -21.06 -21.54 9.83
N THR A 599 -20.17 -21.27 10.79
CA THR A 599 -20.32 -21.74 12.18
C THR A 599 -21.26 -20.84 12.98
N LEU A 600 -21.29 -19.53 12.69
CA LEU A 600 -22.06 -18.53 13.45
C LEU A 600 -23.48 -18.31 12.90
N ASP A 601 -23.71 -18.49 11.60
CA ASP A 601 -25.02 -18.31 10.97
C ASP A 601 -25.93 -19.52 11.22
N ARG A 602 -26.89 -19.34 12.14
CA ARG A 602 -27.87 -20.37 12.50
C ARG A 602 -28.84 -20.74 11.39
N ASN A 603 -28.94 -19.92 10.33
CA ASN A 603 -29.81 -20.20 9.19
C ASN A 603 -29.21 -21.23 8.23
N ILE A 604 -27.87 -21.37 8.22
CA ILE A 604 -27.17 -22.29 7.35
C ILE A 604 -27.20 -23.69 7.98
N LYS A 605 -27.93 -24.61 7.35
CA LYS A 605 -28.13 -25.99 7.85
C LYS A 605 -27.08 -26.98 7.35
N ILE A 606 -25.81 -26.59 7.34
CA ILE A 606 -24.69 -27.48 6.95
C ILE A 606 -23.50 -27.23 7.87
N LYS A 607 -22.88 -28.31 8.36
CA LYS A 607 -21.64 -28.18 9.13
C LYS A 607 -20.45 -28.00 8.20
N PHE A 608 -19.43 -27.31 8.70
CA PHE A 608 -18.23 -27.02 7.91
C PHE A 608 -17.53 -28.28 7.35
N GLU A 609 -17.35 -29.32 8.16
CA GLU A 609 -16.76 -30.59 7.70
C GLU A 609 -17.65 -31.32 6.68
N GLU A 610 -18.97 -31.25 6.83
CA GLU A 610 -19.92 -31.83 5.86
C GLU A 610 -19.81 -31.13 4.50
N LEU A 611 -19.59 -29.80 4.50
CA LEU A 611 -19.33 -29.03 3.28
C LEU A 611 -18.02 -29.45 2.61
N LYS A 612 -16.94 -29.67 3.38
CA LYS A 612 -15.66 -30.13 2.81
C LYS A 612 -15.79 -31.50 2.16
N THR A 613 -16.47 -32.43 2.82
CA THR A 613 -16.75 -33.76 2.25
C THR A 613 -17.64 -33.67 1.01
N TYR A 614 -18.65 -32.80 1.00
CA TYR A 614 -19.45 -32.60 -0.20
C TYR A 614 -18.61 -32.04 -1.36
N LEU A 615 -17.78 -31.02 -1.09
CA LEU A 615 -16.92 -30.40 -2.10
C LEU A 615 -15.87 -31.36 -2.67
N SER A 616 -15.33 -32.27 -1.84
CA SER A 616 -14.42 -33.32 -2.32
C SER A 616 -15.11 -34.31 -3.26
N ASN A 617 -16.35 -34.71 -2.95
CA ASN A 617 -17.15 -35.55 -3.84
C ASN A 617 -17.56 -34.81 -5.13
N LEU A 618 -17.85 -33.51 -5.05
CA LEU A 618 -18.16 -32.68 -6.21
C LEU A 618 -16.94 -32.51 -7.13
N ALA A 619 -15.75 -32.31 -6.55
CA ALA A 619 -14.51 -32.25 -7.31
C ALA A 619 -14.25 -33.57 -8.04
N PHE A 620 -14.40 -34.71 -7.36
CA PHE A 620 -14.29 -36.03 -7.97
C PHE A 620 -15.32 -36.25 -9.10
N PHE A 621 -16.56 -35.79 -8.91
CA PHE A 621 -17.60 -35.82 -9.96
C PHE A 621 -17.17 -35.02 -11.21
N PHE A 622 -16.63 -33.81 -11.05
CA PHE A 622 -16.11 -33.05 -12.19
C PHE A 622 -14.93 -33.73 -12.87
N LEU A 623 -14.01 -34.34 -12.09
CA LEU A 623 -12.88 -35.08 -12.63
C LEU A 623 -13.33 -36.24 -13.53
N ASN A 624 -14.32 -37.04 -13.09
CA ASN A 624 -14.82 -38.19 -13.84
C ASN A 624 -15.60 -37.81 -15.11
N ASN A 625 -16.29 -36.67 -15.11
CA ASN A 625 -16.97 -36.17 -16.31
C ASN A 625 -16.00 -35.51 -17.33
N GLY A 626 -14.72 -35.42 -16.97
CA GLY A 626 -13.75 -34.50 -17.53
C GLY A 626 -13.37 -34.62 -19.00
N ASN A 627 -13.40 -35.83 -19.57
CA ASN A 627 -12.93 -36.03 -20.94
C ASN A 627 -13.87 -35.45 -22.01
N GLN A 628 -15.13 -35.15 -21.65
CA GLN A 628 -16.11 -34.54 -22.55
C GLN A 628 -16.46 -33.09 -22.19
N SER A 629 -16.35 -32.70 -20.91
CA SER A 629 -16.82 -31.40 -20.42
C SER A 629 -15.73 -30.51 -19.82
N GLY A 630 -14.45 -30.88 -19.84
CA GLY A 630 -13.38 -30.00 -19.35
C GLY A 630 -13.38 -29.79 -17.83
N TYR A 631 -13.64 -30.85 -17.05
CA TYR A 631 -13.85 -30.80 -15.59
C TYR A 631 -14.91 -29.79 -15.15
N SER A 632 -16.03 -29.76 -15.87
CA SER A 632 -17.18 -28.92 -15.58
C SER A 632 -18.49 -29.70 -15.74
N ALA A 633 -19.59 -29.19 -15.22
CA ALA A 633 -20.92 -29.80 -15.39
C ALA A 633 -22.02 -28.75 -15.56
N SER A 634 -23.11 -29.13 -16.23
CA SER A 634 -24.28 -28.25 -16.34
C SER A 634 -24.94 -28.02 -14.97
N TYR A 635 -25.74 -26.96 -14.85
CA TYR A 635 -26.56 -26.73 -13.66
C TYR A 635 -27.41 -27.96 -13.31
N SER A 636 -28.09 -28.55 -14.30
CA SER A 636 -28.92 -29.75 -14.12
C SER A 636 -28.12 -30.95 -13.60
N ASP A 637 -26.89 -31.15 -14.08
CA ASP A 637 -26.06 -32.27 -13.63
C ASP A 637 -25.59 -32.10 -12.18
N ILE A 638 -25.28 -30.86 -11.76
CA ILE A 638 -24.90 -30.56 -10.37
C ILE A 638 -26.07 -30.75 -9.42
N ILE A 639 -27.27 -30.31 -9.82
CA ILE A 639 -28.50 -30.52 -9.04
C ILE A 639 -28.76 -32.03 -8.85
N ARG A 640 -28.72 -32.81 -9.95
CA ARG A 640 -28.88 -34.28 -9.90
C ARG A 640 -27.83 -34.95 -9.01
N PHE A 641 -26.55 -34.59 -9.18
CA PHE A 641 -25.47 -35.09 -8.32
C PHE A 641 -25.72 -34.78 -6.84
N THR A 642 -26.20 -33.57 -6.53
CA THR A 642 -26.46 -33.15 -5.15
C THR A 642 -27.66 -33.89 -4.55
N GLU A 643 -28.69 -34.17 -5.34
CA GLU A 643 -29.82 -35.02 -4.93
C GLU A 643 -29.36 -36.44 -4.60
N GLU A 644 -28.59 -37.07 -5.50
CA GLU A 644 -28.03 -38.41 -5.29
C GLU A 644 -27.10 -38.46 -4.05
N TYR A 645 -26.31 -37.42 -3.83
CA TYR A 645 -25.46 -37.32 -2.64
C TYR A 645 -26.28 -37.25 -1.35
N ARG A 646 -27.40 -36.51 -1.36
CA ARG A 646 -28.32 -36.39 -0.22
C ARG A 646 -29.03 -37.70 0.09
N GLU A 647 -29.45 -38.44 -0.94
CA GLU A 647 -30.07 -39.76 -0.76
C GLU A 647 -29.11 -40.75 -0.08
N LYS A 648 -27.82 -40.71 -0.45
CA LYS A 648 -26.77 -41.52 0.18
C LYS A 648 -26.39 -41.03 1.58
N THR A 649 -26.51 -39.72 1.83
CA THR A 649 -26.07 -39.06 3.07
C THR A 649 -27.25 -38.40 3.79
N ILE A 650 -28.13 -39.20 4.41
CA ILE A 650 -29.41 -38.76 5.00
C ILE A 650 -29.26 -37.60 6.02
N ARG A 651 -28.09 -37.47 6.67
CA ARG A 651 -27.81 -36.38 7.62
C ARG A 651 -27.45 -35.04 6.94
N PHE A 652 -27.29 -35.01 5.62
CA PHE A 652 -26.99 -33.82 4.84
C PHE A 652 -28.29 -33.06 4.51
N VAL A 653 -28.69 -32.18 5.43
CA VAL A 653 -30.07 -31.63 5.47
C VAL A 653 -30.29 -30.35 4.65
N ILE A 654 -29.23 -29.63 4.26
CA ILE A 654 -29.34 -28.40 3.45
C ILE A 654 -30.10 -28.65 2.14
N GLY A 655 -30.86 -27.66 1.67
CA GLY A 655 -31.57 -27.75 0.38
C GLY A 655 -30.59 -27.77 -0.80
N VAL A 656 -30.96 -28.44 -1.89
CA VAL A 656 -30.12 -28.54 -3.10
C VAL A 656 -29.86 -27.16 -3.72
N GLU A 657 -30.93 -26.39 -3.92
CA GLU A 657 -30.83 -25.02 -4.46
C GLU A 657 -30.11 -24.07 -3.51
N GLU A 658 -30.40 -24.20 -2.21
CA GLU A 658 -29.75 -23.42 -1.16
C GLU A 658 -28.23 -23.63 -1.18
N LEU A 659 -27.77 -24.87 -1.31
CA LEU A 659 -26.35 -25.20 -1.42
C LEU A 659 -25.75 -24.65 -2.72
N PHE A 660 -26.42 -24.81 -3.86
CA PHE A 660 -25.92 -24.28 -5.13
C PHE A 660 -25.71 -22.76 -5.08
N GLN A 661 -26.70 -22.02 -4.54
CA GLN A 661 -26.59 -20.57 -4.38
C GLN A 661 -25.51 -20.19 -3.37
N LEU A 662 -25.35 -20.95 -2.28
CA LEU A 662 -24.26 -20.74 -1.32
C LEU A 662 -22.88 -20.84 -1.99
N LEU A 663 -22.64 -21.89 -2.77
CA LEU A 663 -21.36 -22.11 -3.47
C LEU A 663 -21.08 -21.00 -4.51
N LYS A 664 -22.11 -20.57 -5.22
CA LYS A 664 -22.03 -19.49 -6.21
C LYS A 664 -21.77 -18.14 -5.55
N LEU A 665 -22.49 -17.81 -4.48
CA LEU A 665 -22.35 -16.53 -3.75
C LEU A 665 -20.97 -16.41 -3.08
N LYS A 666 -20.45 -17.50 -2.51
CA LYS A 666 -19.09 -17.55 -1.96
C LYS A 666 -18.01 -17.57 -3.05
N GLY A 667 -18.39 -17.80 -4.31
CA GLY A 667 -17.49 -17.82 -5.46
C GLY A 667 -16.58 -19.05 -5.51
N ILE A 668 -17.04 -20.17 -4.92
CA ILE A 668 -16.34 -21.46 -4.93
C ILE A 668 -16.44 -22.08 -6.33
N ILE A 669 -17.64 -22.02 -6.92
CA ILE A 669 -17.90 -22.43 -8.29
C ILE A 669 -18.15 -21.20 -9.18
N VAL A 670 -17.74 -21.29 -10.44
CA VAL A 670 -17.93 -20.24 -11.45
C VAL A 670 -18.51 -20.85 -12.72
N LYS A 671 -19.28 -20.03 -13.46
CA LYS A 671 -19.82 -20.40 -14.75
C LYS A 671 -18.76 -20.18 -15.84
N SER A 672 -18.43 -21.23 -16.57
CA SER A 672 -17.55 -21.23 -17.73
C SER A 672 -18.26 -20.68 -18.98
N VAL A 673 -17.49 -20.47 -20.05
CA VAL A 673 -17.98 -19.96 -21.34
C VAL A 673 -19.05 -20.88 -21.97
N ASN A 674 -19.00 -22.18 -21.69
CA ASN A 674 -19.93 -23.18 -22.23
C ASN A 674 -21.18 -23.38 -21.37
N GLU A 675 -21.55 -22.40 -20.54
CA GLU A 675 -22.69 -22.46 -19.61
C GLU A 675 -22.62 -23.55 -18.53
N HIS A 676 -21.50 -24.25 -18.44
CA HIS A 676 -21.19 -25.22 -17.39
C HIS A 676 -20.54 -24.56 -16.18
N TYR A 677 -20.57 -25.21 -15.03
CA TYR A 677 -19.92 -24.76 -13.80
C TYR A 677 -18.71 -25.64 -13.46
N THR A 678 -17.67 -25.00 -12.96
CA THR A 678 -16.45 -25.65 -12.44
C THR A 678 -15.97 -24.91 -11.19
N PHE A 679 -14.96 -25.44 -10.50
CA PHE A 679 -14.30 -24.72 -9.42
C PHE A 679 -13.62 -23.46 -9.96
N ARG A 680 -13.68 -22.39 -9.19
CA ARG A 680 -13.07 -21.12 -9.59
C ARG A 680 -11.54 -21.21 -9.70
N LEU A 681 -10.91 -21.92 -8.76
CA LEU A 681 -9.45 -21.98 -8.61
C LEU A 681 -8.96 -23.42 -8.79
N ASN A 682 -8.02 -23.63 -9.72
CA ASN A 682 -7.42 -24.95 -9.96
C ASN A 682 -6.83 -25.57 -8.68
N GLY A 683 -6.08 -24.80 -7.87
CA GLY A 683 -5.50 -25.35 -6.63
C GLY A 683 -6.54 -25.71 -5.57
N VAL A 684 -7.71 -25.06 -5.56
CA VAL A 684 -8.82 -25.45 -4.66
C VAL A 684 -9.50 -26.73 -5.16
N PHE A 685 -9.63 -26.89 -6.48
CA PHE A 685 -10.07 -28.14 -7.09
C PHE A 685 -9.13 -29.29 -6.72
N GLU A 686 -7.82 -29.13 -6.95
CA GLU A 686 -6.78 -30.11 -6.61
C GLU A 686 -6.76 -30.41 -5.10
N TYR A 687 -6.92 -29.40 -4.24
CA TYR A 687 -7.08 -29.58 -2.80
C TYR A 687 -8.25 -30.50 -2.45
N PHE A 688 -9.40 -30.34 -3.10
CA PHE A 688 -10.57 -31.19 -2.85
C PHE A 688 -10.45 -32.59 -3.46
N ILE A 689 -9.69 -32.77 -4.54
CA ILE A 689 -9.30 -34.10 -5.04
C ILE A 689 -8.38 -34.81 -4.04
N ALA A 690 -7.37 -34.11 -3.50
CA ALA A 690 -6.51 -34.65 -2.45
C ALA A 690 -7.30 -34.99 -1.18
N TYR A 691 -8.28 -34.15 -0.82
CA TYR A 691 -9.19 -34.41 0.29
C TYR A 691 -10.09 -35.63 0.02
N TYR A 692 -10.50 -35.85 -1.22
CA TYR A 692 -11.25 -37.05 -1.62
C TYR A 692 -10.38 -38.31 -1.48
N MET A 693 -9.10 -38.26 -1.89
CA MET A 693 -8.14 -39.35 -1.73
C MET A 693 -7.92 -39.74 -0.26
N ARG A 694 -7.98 -38.76 0.66
CA ARG A 694 -7.93 -39.00 2.12
C ARG A 694 -9.03 -39.92 2.59
N GLU A 695 -10.27 -39.61 2.22
CA GLU A 695 -11.44 -40.37 2.64
C GLU A 695 -11.63 -41.67 1.82
N ASN A 696 -11.01 -41.77 0.63
CA ASN A 696 -11.14 -42.91 -0.30
C ASN A 696 -9.78 -43.48 -0.71
N SER A 697 -9.16 -44.26 0.18
CA SER A 697 -7.84 -44.85 -0.06
C SER A 697 -7.76 -45.75 -1.31
N ASN A 698 -8.86 -46.41 -1.68
CA ASN A 698 -8.92 -47.23 -2.91
C ASN A 698 -8.67 -46.39 -4.16
N TYR A 699 -9.28 -45.22 -4.25
CA TYR A 699 -9.13 -44.33 -5.40
C TYR A 699 -7.72 -43.73 -5.46
N LYS A 700 -7.13 -43.38 -4.32
CA LYS A 700 -5.72 -42.98 -4.24
C LYS A 700 -4.80 -44.05 -4.85
N ASN A 701 -5.01 -45.30 -4.46
CA ASN A 701 -4.20 -46.42 -4.95
C ASN A 701 -4.43 -46.67 -6.44
N GLU A 702 -5.66 -46.50 -6.94
CA GLU A 702 -5.98 -46.56 -8.37
C GLU A 702 -5.19 -45.53 -9.16
N ILE A 703 -5.25 -44.24 -8.78
CA ILE A 703 -4.54 -43.16 -9.48
C ILE A 703 -3.03 -43.29 -9.37
N LEU A 704 -2.52 -43.76 -8.23
CA LEU A 704 -1.08 -43.98 -8.05
C LEU A 704 -0.52 -45.01 -9.06
N HIS A 705 -1.31 -46.01 -9.44
CA HIS A 705 -0.92 -47.03 -10.42
C HIS A 705 -1.45 -46.74 -11.83
N ASP A 706 -2.12 -45.60 -12.03
CA ASP A 706 -2.57 -45.12 -13.33
C ASP A 706 -1.39 -44.50 -14.11
N VAL A 707 -1.42 -44.63 -15.43
CA VAL A 707 -0.42 -44.03 -16.32
C VAL A 707 -0.37 -42.50 -16.21
N ASN A 708 -1.45 -41.88 -15.73
CA ASN A 708 -1.61 -40.43 -15.58
C ASN A 708 -1.21 -39.89 -14.20
N TYR A 709 -0.64 -40.70 -13.30
CA TYR A 709 -0.32 -40.25 -11.93
C TYR A 709 0.59 -38.99 -11.92
N LEU A 710 1.42 -38.79 -12.95
CA LEU A 710 2.28 -37.61 -13.12
C LEU A 710 1.48 -36.29 -13.17
N SER A 711 0.21 -36.34 -13.57
CA SER A 711 -0.70 -35.19 -13.59
C SER A 711 -1.26 -34.82 -12.20
N PHE A 712 -1.10 -35.69 -11.20
CA PHE A 712 -1.66 -35.54 -9.84
C PHE A 712 -0.62 -35.10 -8.80
N GLY A 713 0.51 -34.53 -9.24
CA GLY A 713 1.63 -34.21 -8.37
C GLY A 713 1.30 -33.24 -7.23
N ASN A 714 0.45 -32.23 -7.47
CA ASN A 714 0.04 -31.29 -6.43
C ASN A 714 -0.91 -31.95 -5.43
N GLU A 715 -1.82 -32.80 -5.91
CA GLU A 715 -2.76 -33.55 -5.08
C GLU A 715 -2.04 -34.51 -4.15
N PHE A 716 -1.02 -35.23 -4.65
CA PHE A 716 -0.20 -36.10 -3.81
C PHE A 716 0.59 -35.34 -2.75
N GLU A 717 1.11 -34.15 -3.10
CA GLU A 717 1.76 -33.26 -2.13
C GLU A 717 0.80 -32.83 -1.01
N LEU A 718 -0.43 -32.42 -1.38
CA LEU A 718 -1.46 -32.02 -0.42
C LEU A 718 -1.93 -33.21 0.43
N TYR A 719 -2.15 -34.37 -0.18
CA TYR A 719 -2.51 -35.60 0.52
C TYR A 719 -1.47 -35.98 1.57
N ALA A 720 -0.17 -35.95 1.22
CA ALA A 720 0.91 -36.22 2.16
C ALA A 720 0.93 -35.25 3.33
N GLY A 721 0.51 -33.98 3.13
CA GLY A 721 0.34 -33.04 4.22
C GLY A 721 -0.94 -33.26 5.06
N PHE A 722 -1.96 -33.93 4.52
CA PHE A 722 -3.17 -34.30 5.28
C PHE A 722 -2.96 -35.56 6.11
N GLU A 723 -2.31 -36.57 5.54
CA GLU A 723 -2.06 -37.90 6.10
C GLU A 723 -0.56 -38.22 6.12
N GLY A 724 0.22 -37.43 6.85
CA GLY A 724 1.69 -37.54 6.86
C GLY A 724 2.26 -38.88 7.35
N ASN A 725 1.46 -39.70 8.02
CA ASN A 725 1.88 -40.99 8.59
C ASN A 725 1.60 -42.19 7.68
N ASP A 726 1.10 -42.00 6.45
CA ASP A 726 0.84 -43.10 5.52
C ASP A 726 2.14 -43.63 4.88
N ILE A 727 2.77 -44.59 5.57
CA ILE A 727 4.00 -45.26 5.12
C ILE A 727 3.78 -46.04 3.81
N ASN A 728 2.62 -46.67 3.64
CA ASN A 728 2.36 -47.50 2.46
C ASN A 728 2.34 -46.64 1.19
N PHE A 729 1.70 -45.48 1.26
CA PHE A 729 1.64 -44.55 0.13
C PHE A 729 3.03 -44.10 -0.34
N ILE A 730 3.90 -43.68 0.59
CA ILE A 730 5.24 -43.23 0.20
C ILE A 730 6.12 -44.40 -0.28
N GLU A 731 5.98 -45.59 0.30
CA GLU A 731 6.71 -46.77 -0.16
C GLU A 731 6.30 -47.19 -1.58
N ASP A 732 5.01 -47.13 -1.91
CA ASP A 732 4.53 -47.47 -3.25
C ASP A 732 4.95 -46.42 -4.28
N LEU A 733 4.82 -45.13 -3.96
CA LEU A 733 5.34 -44.05 -4.79
C LEU A 733 6.85 -44.15 -5.01
N PHE A 734 7.58 -44.56 -3.97
CA PHE A 734 9.02 -44.80 -4.05
C PHE A 734 9.35 -45.96 -5.00
N LYS A 735 8.61 -47.08 -4.94
CA LYS A 735 8.79 -48.21 -5.88
C LYS A 735 8.55 -47.75 -7.32
N ILE A 736 7.43 -47.06 -7.59
CA ILE A 736 7.08 -46.56 -8.93
C ILE A 736 8.17 -45.63 -9.47
N THR A 737 8.61 -44.66 -8.68
CA THR A 737 9.66 -43.72 -9.08
C THR A 737 10.98 -44.44 -9.33
N LYS A 738 11.32 -45.44 -8.50
CA LYS A 738 12.52 -46.26 -8.66
C LYS A 738 12.49 -47.06 -9.96
N ASP A 739 11.34 -47.60 -10.34
CA ASP A 739 11.17 -48.35 -11.59
C ASP A 739 11.34 -47.44 -12.81
N ILE A 740 10.77 -46.23 -12.80
CA ILE A 740 10.96 -45.22 -13.86
C ILE A 740 12.44 -44.83 -13.99
N TYR A 741 13.15 -44.71 -12.86
CA TYR A 741 14.58 -44.38 -12.85
C TYR A 741 15.51 -45.58 -13.06
N CYS A 742 14.99 -46.81 -13.21
CA CYS A 742 15.82 -48.01 -13.26
C CYS A 742 16.85 -47.97 -14.40
N SER A 743 16.42 -47.62 -15.61
CA SER A 743 17.30 -47.49 -16.77
C SER A 743 18.35 -46.38 -16.59
N THR A 744 17.91 -45.20 -16.15
CA THR A 744 18.75 -44.02 -15.94
C THR A 744 19.79 -44.26 -14.83
N ASN A 745 19.38 -44.84 -13.71
CA ASN A 745 20.28 -45.14 -12.60
C ASN A 745 21.30 -46.22 -12.95
N ASN A 746 20.89 -47.24 -13.72
CA ASN A 746 21.82 -48.25 -14.22
C ASN A 746 22.83 -47.67 -15.23
N LYS A 747 22.44 -46.67 -16.04
CA LYS A 747 23.33 -46.01 -17.02
C LYS A 747 24.51 -45.30 -16.36
N TYR A 748 24.30 -44.66 -15.20
CA TYR A 748 25.31 -43.83 -14.54
C TYR A 748 25.97 -44.45 -13.30
N GLY A 749 25.51 -45.61 -12.84
CA GLY A 749 26.19 -46.39 -11.80
C GLY A 749 25.80 -46.04 -10.36
N ASN A 750 26.59 -46.51 -9.38
CA ASN A 750 26.32 -46.36 -7.95
C ASN A 750 26.92 -45.07 -7.36
N LYS A 751 26.50 -44.70 -6.14
CA LYS A 751 26.91 -43.47 -5.42
C LYS A 751 28.41 -43.12 -5.50
N ASN A 752 29.30 -44.10 -5.39
CA ASN A 752 30.75 -43.88 -5.34
C ASN A 752 31.37 -43.45 -6.70
N GLU A 753 30.59 -43.33 -7.77
CA GLU A 753 31.05 -42.97 -9.11
C GLU A 753 30.53 -41.59 -9.59
N ILE A 754 29.67 -40.92 -8.82
CA ILE A 754 29.00 -39.66 -9.21
C ILE A 754 30.00 -38.58 -9.60
N ASP A 755 30.99 -38.33 -8.74
CA ASP A 755 32.02 -37.31 -8.97
C ASP A 755 32.84 -37.63 -10.24
N GLY A 756 33.11 -38.92 -10.49
CA GLY A 756 33.81 -39.37 -11.69
C GLY A 756 32.98 -39.15 -12.97
N VAL A 757 31.67 -39.40 -12.93
CA VAL A 757 30.77 -39.10 -14.06
C VAL A 757 30.70 -37.58 -14.29
N LEU A 758 30.57 -36.79 -13.23
CA LEU A 758 30.57 -35.32 -13.31
C LEU A 758 31.84 -34.79 -13.99
N ILE A 759 33.02 -35.28 -13.58
CA ILE A 759 34.31 -34.89 -14.20
C ILE A 759 34.30 -35.20 -15.70
N LYS A 760 33.94 -36.44 -16.09
CA LYS A 760 33.87 -36.83 -17.51
C LYS A 760 32.95 -35.93 -18.32
N LYS A 761 31.75 -35.63 -17.80
CA LYS A 761 30.80 -34.73 -18.48
C LYS A 761 31.35 -33.32 -18.65
N PHE A 762 32.25 -32.86 -17.77
CA PHE A 762 32.85 -31.53 -17.83
C PHE A 762 34.13 -31.49 -18.69
N GLU A 763 34.96 -32.54 -18.66
CA GLU A 763 36.17 -32.67 -19.49
C GLU A 763 35.86 -32.58 -20.98
N ASP A 764 34.68 -33.04 -21.41
CA ASP A 764 34.18 -32.90 -22.79
C ASP A 764 34.06 -31.43 -23.28
N PHE A 765 34.14 -30.40 -22.39
CA PHE A 765 33.80 -29.00 -22.71
C PHE A 765 34.82 -27.94 -22.28
N ILE A 766 36.10 -28.31 -22.12
CA ILE A 766 37.18 -27.40 -21.69
C ILE A 766 37.49 -26.38 -22.80
N GLY A 767 36.97 -25.15 -22.71
CA GLY A 767 37.27 -24.11 -23.71
C GLY A 767 36.95 -22.64 -23.41
N VAL A 768 36.03 -22.30 -22.49
CA VAL A 768 35.57 -20.90 -22.32
C VAL A 768 35.76 -20.36 -20.89
N LYS A 769 36.41 -19.19 -20.73
CA LYS A 769 36.64 -18.49 -19.45
C LYS A 769 35.40 -17.70 -19.00
N ILE A 770 34.55 -18.27 -18.13
CA ILE A 770 33.45 -17.54 -17.46
C ILE A 770 33.97 -16.62 -16.34
N THR A 771 35.17 -16.91 -15.84
CA THR A 771 35.76 -16.18 -14.70
C THR A 771 36.02 -14.71 -14.98
N LEU A 772 36.05 -14.26 -16.24
CA LEU A 772 36.40 -12.86 -16.55
C LEU A 772 35.25 -11.89 -16.24
N SER A 773 33.99 -12.19 -16.56
CA SER A 773 32.89 -11.20 -16.39
C SER A 773 32.44 -11.03 -14.94
N LEU A 774 32.32 -12.11 -14.16
CA LEU A 774 31.92 -12.04 -12.74
C LEU A 774 33.04 -11.48 -11.86
N LYS A 775 34.31 -11.76 -12.19
CA LYS A 775 35.48 -11.19 -11.50
C LYS A 775 35.62 -9.70 -11.79
N GLU A 776 35.42 -9.27 -13.03
CA GLU A 776 35.37 -7.84 -13.39
C GLU A 776 34.22 -7.10 -12.69
N GLN A 777 33.07 -7.74 -12.49
CA GLN A 777 31.95 -7.17 -11.72
C GLN A 777 32.22 -7.14 -10.20
N PHE A 778 32.90 -8.15 -9.67
CA PHE A 778 33.34 -8.15 -8.28
C PHE A 778 34.40 -7.09 -8.00
N ASP A 779 35.37 -6.92 -8.91
CA ASP A 779 36.38 -5.86 -8.86
C ASP A 779 35.75 -4.46 -8.93
N LYS A 780 34.56 -4.34 -9.54
CA LYS A 780 33.72 -3.12 -9.54
C LYS A 780 32.91 -2.90 -8.26
N GLY A 781 32.98 -3.81 -7.28
CA GLY A 781 32.31 -3.68 -5.98
C GLY A 781 30.84 -4.11 -6.02
N MET A 782 30.57 -5.40 -6.28
CA MET A 782 29.22 -5.95 -6.13
C MET A 782 28.71 -5.76 -4.68
N GLU A 783 27.57 -5.08 -4.56
CA GLU A 783 26.88 -4.84 -3.30
C GLU A 783 25.54 -5.58 -3.26
N ALA A 784 24.95 -5.63 -2.07
CA ALA A 784 23.59 -6.16 -1.91
C ALA A 784 22.62 -5.22 -2.62
N LEU A 785 21.65 -5.77 -3.34
CA LEU A 785 20.60 -4.96 -3.95
C LEU A 785 19.75 -4.34 -2.87
N GLU A 786 19.38 -3.07 -3.07
CA GLU A 786 18.33 -2.45 -2.28
C GLU A 786 17.01 -3.21 -2.53
N PRO A 787 16.07 -3.23 -1.56
CA PRO A 787 14.82 -3.98 -1.70
C PRO A 787 14.01 -3.60 -2.94
N GLU A 788 14.02 -2.33 -3.35
CA GLU A 788 13.33 -1.90 -4.58
C GLU A 788 13.98 -2.48 -5.85
N GLU A 789 15.32 -2.46 -5.94
CA GLU A 789 16.05 -3.00 -7.11
C GLU A 789 15.86 -4.52 -7.21
N LYS A 790 15.89 -5.20 -6.05
CA LYS A 790 15.60 -6.63 -5.97
C LYS A 790 14.20 -6.94 -6.47
N ASP A 791 13.19 -6.22 -5.99
CA ASP A 791 11.80 -6.46 -6.38
C ASP A 791 11.61 -6.22 -7.89
N GLU A 792 12.23 -5.18 -8.45
CA GLU A 792 12.19 -4.88 -9.89
C GLU A 792 12.81 -5.99 -10.73
N MET A 793 14.00 -6.48 -10.36
CA MET A 793 14.61 -7.63 -11.02
C MET A 793 13.73 -8.89 -10.90
N MET A 794 13.21 -9.19 -9.70
CA MET A 794 12.37 -10.37 -9.49
C MET A 794 11.07 -10.31 -10.29
N ASP A 795 10.46 -9.13 -10.43
CA ASP A 795 9.26 -8.93 -11.23
C ASP A 795 9.53 -9.06 -12.74
N GLU A 796 10.73 -8.69 -13.22
CA GLU A 796 11.15 -8.89 -14.61
C GLU A 796 11.34 -10.38 -14.97
N PHE A 797 11.91 -11.15 -14.05
CA PHE A 797 12.12 -12.60 -14.22
C PHE A 797 10.91 -13.45 -13.84
N ARG A 798 9.79 -12.86 -13.40
CA ARG A 798 8.55 -13.61 -13.20
C ARG A 798 8.08 -14.10 -14.57
N PRO A 799 7.90 -15.42 -14.77
CA PRO A 799 7.39 -15.91 -16.04
C PRO A 799 6.04 -15.25 -16.32
N ILE A 800 5.83 -14.83 -17.57
CA ILE A 800 4.51 -14.41 -18.07
C ILE A 800 3.65 -15.68 -18.16
N ASN A 801 3.36 -16.27 -17.01
CA ASN A 801 2.41 -17.36 -16.93
C ASN A 801 1.06 -16.74 -17.21
N VAL A 802 0.51 -17.05 -18.38
CA VAL A 802 -0.92 -16.92 -18.67
C VAL A 802 -1.61 -18.03 -17.85
N SER A 803 -1.47 -18.02 -16.52
CA SER A 803 -2.24 -18.93 -15.69
C SER A 803 -3.66 -18.37 -15.63
N THR A 804 -4.56 -19.10 -16.28
CA THR A 804 -5.98 -18.94 -16.03
C THR A 804 -6.26 -19.46 -14.62
N GLU A 805 -7.11 -18.76 -13.86
CA GLU A 805 -7.64 -19.25 -12.57
C GLU A 805 -8.36 -20.60 -12.75
N GLU A 806 -8.87 -20.82 -13.96
CA GLU A 806 -9.67 -21.96 -14.36
C GLU A 806 -8.98 -23.31 -14.15
N VAL A 807 -9.80 -24.30 -13.85
CA VAL A 807 -9.40 -25.70 -13.71
C VAL A 807 -8.76 -26.19 -15.01
N LYS A 808 -7.56 -26.75 -14.92
CA LYS A 808 -6.83 -27.28 -16.07
C LYS A 808 -7.13 -28.76 -16.25
N LEU A 809 -7.27 -29.18 -17.50
CA LEU A 809 -7.34 -30.59 -17.85
C LEU A 809 -6.04 -31.30 -17.47
N LYS A 810 -6.15 -32.48 -16.86
CA LYS A 810 -5.00 -33.32 -16.54
C LYS A 810 -4.43 -33.86 -17.85
N GLU A 811 -3.11 -33.87 -17.95
CA GLU A 811 -2.44 -34.45 -19.11
C GLU A 811 -2.69 -35.96 -19.14
N SER A 812 -2.98 -36.47 -20.33
CA SER A 812 -3.18 -37.90 -20.58
C SER A 812 -1.92 -38.51 -21.17
N TYR A 813 -1.49 -39.62 -20.59
CA TYR A 813 -0.30 -40.38 -20.93
C TYR A 813 -0.72 -41.73 -21.50
N ILE A 814 -0.10 -42.14 -22.61
CA ILE A 814 -0.28 -43.49 -23.16
C ILE A 814 0.67 -44.46 -22.45
N GLU A 815 1.90 -44.01 -22.21
CA GLU A 815 2.95 -44.73 -21.47
C GLU A 815 3.91 -43.70 -20.85
N ILE A 816 4.44 -44.00 -19.66
CA ILE A 816 5.44 -43.17 -19.02
C ILE A 816 6.83 -43.56 -19.55
N GLN A 817 7.28 -42.81 -20.56
CA GLN A 817 8.62 -42.97 -21.11
C GLN A 817 9.68 -42.32 -20.21
N GLY A 818 10.92 -42.81 -20.27
CA GLY A 818 12.08 -42.23 -19.57
C GLY A 818 12.60 -40.92 -20.19
N THR A 819 11.70 -39.98 -20.49
CA THR A 819 12.06 -38.63 -20.97
C THR A 819 12.55 -37.76 -19.81
N VAL A 820 13.30 -36.70 -20.12
CA VAL A 820 13.75 -35.71 -19.11
C VAL A 820 12.58 -35.17 -18.29
N GLU A 821 11.48 -34.83 -18.97
CA GLU A 821 10.28 -34.29 -18.34
C GLU A 821 9.62 -35.27 -17.36
N ASN A 822 9.43 -36.53 -17.75
CA ASN A 822 8.82 -37.55 -16.89
C ASN A 822 9.72 -37.91 -15.70
N LEU A 823 11.04 -37.97 -15.91
CA LEU A 823 12.02 -38.19 -14.84
C LEU A 823 12.01 -37.02 -13.84
N GLU A 824 12.01 -35.78 -14.31
CA GLU A 824 11.91 -34.60 -13.46
C GLU A 824 10.59 -34.60 -12.66
N ARG A 825 9.45 -34.81 -13.33
CA ARG A 825 8.12 -34.81 -12.72
C ARG A 825 7.99 -35.91 -11.65
N SER A 826 8.35 -37.15 -11.96
CA SER A 826 8.28 -38.27 -11.00
C SER A 826 9.14 -38.04 -9.76
N LEU A 827 10.38 -37.60 -9.94
CA LEU A 827 11.29 -37.33 -8.81
C LEU A 827 10.83 -36.13 -7.99
N ARG A 828 10.27 -35.09 -8.63
CA ARG A 828 9.67 -33.94 -7.95
C ARG A 828 8.49 -34.36 -7.07
N ILE A 829 7.60 -35.21 -7.58
CA ILE A 829 6.45 -35.73 -6.82
C ILE A 829 6.92 -36.50 -5.59
N LEU A 830 7.82 -37.49 -5.76
CA LEU A 830 8.37 -38.26 -4.65
C LEU A 830 9.02 -37.35 -3.59
N SER A 831 9.84 -36.40 -4.02
CA SER A 831 10.55 -35.49 -3.12
C SER A 831 9.59 -34.60 -2.33
N ARG A 832 8.56 -34.05 -2.98
CA ARG A 832 7.57 -33.19 -2.32
C ARG A 832 6.64 -33.96 -1.39
N VAL A 833 6.28 -35.20 -1.74
CA VAL A 833 5.56 -36.11 -0.85
C VAL A 833 6.43 -36.40 0.37
N PHE A 834 7.67 -36.84 0.17
CA PHE A 834 8.61 -37.14 1.25
C PHE A 834 8.81 -35.96 2.22
N ARG A 835 8.98 -34.76 1.67
CA ARG A 835 9.11 -33.52 2.46
C ARG A 835 7.91 -33.26 3.38
N ASN A 836 6.70 -33.54 2.90
CA ASN A 836 5.45 -33.26 3.62
C ASN A 836 4.99 -34.43 4.50
N SER A 837 5.61 -35.60 4.39
CA SER A 837 5.32 -36.74 5.26
C SER A 837 5.94 -36.61 6.65
N SER A 838 5.30 -37.21 7.65
CA SER A 838 5.68 -37.18 9.08
C SER A 838 5.86 -38.56 9.70
N PHE A 839 5.95 -39.63 8.90
CA PHE A 839 6.12 -41.00 9.40
C PHE A 839 7.44 -41.20 10.17
N ASP A 840 7.40 -42.03 11.21
CA ASP A 840 8.56 -42.36 12.03
C ASP A 840 9.23 -43.66 11.55
N ASN A 841 10.01 -43.57 10.48
CA ASN A 841 10.84 -44.67 9.99
C ASN A 841 12.17 -44.15 9.45
N ILE A 842 13.20 -44.29 10.28
CA ILE A 842 14.55 -43.79 10.02
C ILE A 842 15.23 -44.51 8.84
N ASP A 843 15.03 -45.83 8.70
CA ASP A 843 15.61 -46.61 7.60
C ASP A 843 15.02 -46.17 6.26
N LEU A 844 13.69 -46.12 6.19
CA LEU A 844 12.97 -45.66 5.01
C LEU A 844 13.35 -44.23 4.64
N SER A 845 13.39 -43.32 5.61
CA SER A 845 13.80 -41.92 5.40
C SER A 845 15.21 -41.81 4.84
N SER A 846 16.14 -42.62 5.37
CA SER A 846 17.53 -42.64 4.89
C SER A 846 17.61 -43.17 3.46
N ARG A 847 16.87 -44.24 3.15
CA ARG A 847 16.80 -44.84 1.80
C ARG A 847 16.17 -43.89 0.77
N LEU A 848 15.11 -43.17 1.15
CA LEU A 848 14.45 -42.17 0.31
C LEU A 848 15.38 -41.01 0.00
N LEU A 849 16.00 -40.41 1.01
CA LEU A 849 16.96 -39.33 0.82
C LEU A 849 18.13 -39.78 -0.07
N ASP A 850 18.64 -40.99 0.17
CA ASP A 850 19.73 -41.58 -0.61
C ASP A 850 19.38 -41.76 -2.09
N PHE A 851 18.18 -42.24 -2.36
CA PHE A 851 17.67 -42.38 -3.71
C PHE A 851 17.45 -41.01 -4.36
N ILE A 852 16.80 -40.06 -3.67
CA ILE A 852 16.50 -38.74 -4.23
C ILE A 852 17.79 -38.01 -4.60
N LEU A 853 18.82 -38.04 -3.74
CA LEU A 853 20.12 -37.42 -4.03
C LEU A 853 20.82 -38.06 -5.23
N LEU A 854 20.85 -39.40 -5.29
CA LEU A 854 21.45 -40.13 -6.40
C LEU A 854 20.73 -39.84 -7.71
N SER A 855 19.41 -40.02 -7.73
CA SER A 855 18.55 -39.82 -8.90
C SER A 855 18.56 -38.37 -9.38
N SER A 856 18.70 -37.39 -8.47
CA SER A 856 18.86 -35.97 -8.85
C SER A 856 20.16 -35.70 -9.58
N CYS A 857 21.27 -36.31 -9.15
CA CYS A 857 22.54 -36.21 -9.87
C CYS A 857 22.43 -36.84 -11.26
N HIS A 858 21.82 -38.03 -11.34
CA HIS A 858 21.61 -38.75 -12.59
C HIS A 858 20.66 -38.03 -13.55
N LEU A 859 19.62 -37.35 -13.04
CA LEU A 859 18.77 -36.47 -13.83
C LEU A 859 19.61 -35.36 -14.49
N GLY A 860 20.53 -34.74 -13.75
CA GLY A 860 21.45 -33.74 -14.29
C GLY A 860 22.32 -34.28 -15.42
N PHE A 861 22.87 -35.48 -15.24
CA PHE A 861 23.66 -36.14 -16.30
C PHE A 861 22.81 -36.52 -17.51
N PHE A 862 21.57 -36.96 -17.28
CA PHE A 862 20.63 -37.29 -18.33
C PHE A 862 20.20 -36.06 -19.14
N ILE A 863 19.92 -34.92 -18.51
CA ILE A 863 19.65 -33.65 -19.19
C ILE A 863 20.79 -33.29 -20.15
N VAL A 864 22.04 -33.42 -19.70
CA VAL A 864 23.22 -33.16 -20.53
C VAL A 864 23.28 -34.11 -21.73
N ASP A 865 23.02 -35.40 -21.54
CA ASP A 865 23.06 -36.40 -22.61
C ASP A 865 21.90 -36.24 -23.60
N SER A 866 20.69 -35.96 -23.14
CA SER A 866 19.54 -35.72 -24.01
C SER A 866 19.77 -34.53 -24.94
N ILE A 867 20.34 -33.42 -24.44
CA ILE A 867 20.68 -32.26 -25.27
C ILE A 867 21.79 -32.61 -26.28
N LYS A 868 22.74 -33.47 -25.93
CA LYS A 868 23.78 -33.96 -26.85
C LYS A 868 23.19 -34.83 -27.96
N GLU A 869 22.22 -35.68 -27.65
CA GLU A 869 21.64 -36.67 -28.56
C GLU A 869 20.56 -36.07 -29.48
N GLU A 870 19.78 -35.09 -29.01
CA GLU A 870 18.58 -34.59 -29.73
C GLU A 870 18.86 -33.67 -30.94
N ASN A 871 20.09 -33.20 -31.19
CA ASN A 871 20.40 -32.27 -32.30
C ASN A 871 19.30 -31.19 -32.47
N PHE A 872 19.01 -30.43 -31.40
CA PHE A 872 17.87 -29.50 -31.30
C PHE A 872 17.68 -28.54 -32.50
N TRP A 873 18.75 -28.29 -33.27
CA TRP A 873 18.69 -27.68 -34.60
C TRP A 873 19.31 -28.64 -35.64
N PRO A 874 18.57 -29.15 -36.64
CA PRO A 874 19.21 -29.61 -37.87
C PRO A 874 19.93 -28.40 -38.47
N PRO A 875 21.27 -28.38 -38.52
CA PRO A 875 22.00 -27.16 -38.78
C PRO A 875 21.81 -26.74 -40.24
N ASN A 876 21.01 -25.69 -40.46
CA ASN A 876 20.86 -25.07 -41.77
C ASN A 876 22.03 -24.10 -42.09
N ASP A 877 22.75 -23.61 -41.07
CA ASP A 877 23.91 -22.71 -41.21
C ASP A 877 24.87 -22.80 -40.00
N ASN A 878 26.11 -22.31 -40.14
CA ASN A 878 27.16 -22.36 -39.10
C ASN A 878 26.78 -21.64 -37.79
N LYS A 879 25.96 -20.57 -37.86
CA LYS A 879 25.50 -19.82 -36.69
C LYS A 879 24.60 -20.64 -35.74
N ASP A 880 23.85 -21.60 -36.26
CA ASP A 880 22.96 -22.43 -35.43
C ASP A 880 23.72 -23.57 -34.74
N ARG A 881 24.84 -24.01 -35.32
CA ARG A 881 25.80 -24.90 -34.64
C ARG A 881 26.47 -24.20 -33.46
N GLU A 882 26.99 -22.99 -33.66
CA GLU A 882 27.63 -22.20 -32.59
C GLU A 882 26.68 -21.96 -31.41
N LYS A 883 25.41 -21.65 -31.68
CA LYS A 883 24.38 -21.47 -30.64
C LYS A 883 24.08 -22.76 -29.88
N SER A 884 23.96 -23.88 -30.59
CA SER A 884 23.66 -25.19 -29.98
C SER A 884 24.83 -25.66 -29.10
N GLU A 885 26.07 -25.47 -29.56
CA GLU A 885 27.28 -25.73 -28.78
C GLU A 885 27.37 -24.81 -27.55
N ALA A 886 27.05 -23.52 -27.70
CA ALA A 886 27.02 -22.59 -26.58
C ALA A 886 25.96 -22.96 -25.53
N LEU A 887 24.76 -23.36 -25.94
CA LEU A 887 23.70 -23.82 -25.05
C LEU A 887 24.12 -25.08 -24.29
N LEU A 888 24.69 -26.06 -24.99
CA LEU A 888 25.19 -27.30 -24.38
C LEU A 888 26.31 -26.99 -23.36
N GLN A 889 27.26 -26.11 -23.71
CA GLN A 889 28.30 -25.66 -22.78
C GLN A 889 27.70 -24.96 -21.55
N MET A 890 26.68 -24.12 -21.71
CA MET A 890 25.98 -23.49 -20.60
C MET A 890 25.30 -24.54 -19.71
N THR A 891 24.56 -25.49 -20.30
CA THR A 891 23.86 -26.52 -19.53
C THR A 891 24.82 -27.37 -18.72
N VAL A 892 25.94 -27.83 -19.29
CA VAL A 892 26.95 -28.61 -18.54
C VAL A 892 27.53 -27.81 -17.36
N ARG A 893 27.81 -26.52 -17.56
CA ARG A 893 28.41 -25.66 -16.54
C ARG A 893 27.46 -25.32 -15.40
N PHE A 894 26.18 -25.11 -15.72
CA PHE A 894 25.15 -24.79 -14.74
C PHE A 894 24.42 -26.04 -14.24
N MET A 895 24.73 -27.24 -14.72
CA MET A 895 24.04 -28.48 -14.30
C MET A 895 24.03 -28.66 -12.78
N PRO A 896 25.14 -28.52 -12.03
CA PRO A 896 25.08 -28.64 -10.58
C PRO A 896 24.19 -27.58 -9.92
N LEU A 897 24.12 -26.37 -10.49
CA LEU A 897 23.23 -25.31 -10.03
C LEU A 897 21.75 -25.61 -10.34
N ILE A 898 21.45 -26.16 -11.52
CA ILE A 898 20.10 -26.57 -11.93
C ILE A 898 19.59 -27.65 -10.97
N ILE A 899 20.41 -28.68 -10.71
CA ILE A 899 20.06 -29.76 -9.78
C ILE A 899 19.94 -29.26 -8.34
N ASN A 900 20.82 -28.36 -7.90
CA ASN A 900 20.67 -27.72 -6.60
C ASN A 900 19.35 -26.96 -6.48
N THR A 901 18.99 -26.19 -7.50
CA THR A 901 17.76 -25.38 -7.52
C THR A 901 16.52 -26.28 -7.51
N PHE A 902 16.54 -27.36 -8.29
CA PHE A 902 15.51 -28.40 -8.28
C PHE A 902 15.32 -29.02 -6.89
N LEU A 903 16.42 -29.47 -6.25
CA LEU A 903 16.36 -30.08 -4.93
C LEU A 903 15.92 -29.10 -3.85
N THR A 904 16.35 -27.85 -3.94
CA THR A 904 15.93 -26.79 -3.01
C THR A 904 14.43 -26.57 -3.08
N ASP A 905 13.86 -26.45 -4.29
CA ASP A 905 12.40 -26.32 -4.46
C ASP A 905 11.64 -27.56 -3.95
N ALA A 906 12.21 -28.75 -4.14
CA ALA A 906 11.56 -30.01 -3.81
C ALA A 906 11.66 -30.42 -2.32
N LEU A 907 12.78 -30.16 -1.66
CA LEU A 907 13.10 -30.69 -0.31
C LEU A 907 13.40 -29.65 0.77
N ALA A 908 13.79 -28.41 0.46
CA ALA A 908 14.25 -27.47 1.50
C ALA A 908 13.14 -27.13 2.50
N GLN A 909 13.25 -27.67 3.72
CA GLN A 909 12.33 -27.47 4.85
C GLN A 909 13.00 -27.87 6.18
N ASP A 910 12.62 -27.18 7.26
CA ASP A 910 13.24 -27.34 8.58
C ASP A 910 13.11 -28.76 9.16
N ASN A 911 12.05 -29.51 8.82
CA ASN A 911 11.79 -30.85 9.35
C ASN A 911 12.85 -31.89 8.90
N LEU A 912 13.54 -31.65 7.79
CA LEU A 912 14.58 -32.56 7.27
C LEU A 912 15.98 -32.24 7.80
N GLU A 913 16.17 -31.17 8.58
CA GLU A 913 17.49 -30.69 9.03
C GLU A 913 18.32 -31.79 9.72
N ARG A 914 17.70 -32.53 10.66
CA ARG A 914 18.39 -33.59 11.40
C ARG A 914 18.81 -34.76 10.51
N LEU A 915 17.95 -35.13 9.57
CA LEU A 915 18.23 -36.22 8.62
C LEU A 915 19.38 -35.83 7.68
N ILE A 916 19.35 -34.60 7.16
CA ILE A 916 20.41 -34.04 6.30
C ILE A 916 21.75 -33.99 7.05
N LYS A 917 21.78 -33.48 8.29
CA LYS A 917 23.00 -33.44 9.11
C LYS A 917 23.58 -34.83 9.34
N ARG A 918 22.74 -35.81 9.67
CA ARG A 918 23.20 -37.20 9.83
C ARG A 918 23.79 -37.73 8.52
N LYS A 919 23.16 -37.46 7.38
CA LYS A 919 23.68 -37.88 6.08
C LYS A 919 25.01 -37.22 5.74
N LEU A 920 25.19 -35.95 6.09
CA LEU A 920 26.48 -35.26 5.97
C LEU A 920 27.56 -35.95 6.81
N GLU A 921 27.28 -36.33 8.06
CA GLU A 921 28.24 -37.09 8.89
C GLU A 921 28.59 -38.46 8.30
N GLU A 922 27.63 -39.16 7.69
CA GLU A 922 27.88 -40.42 6.99
C GLU A 922 28.83 -40.21 5.78
N LEU A 923 28.66 -39.11 5.03
CA LEU A 923 29.47 -38.79 3.86
C LEU A 923 30.83 -38.20 4.21
N LYS A 924 31.02 -37.58 5.38
CA LYS A 924 32.30 -37.04 5.85
C LYS A 924 33.44 -38.07 5.89
N ASN A 925 33.10 -39.36 5.97
CA ASN A 925 34.04 -40.48 6.01
C ASN A 925 34.42 -41.00 4.61
N SER A 926 33.95 -40.39 3.52
CA SER A 926 34.21 -40.80 2.13
C SER A 926 34.70 -39.63 1.29
N ASP A 927 35.92 -39.72 0.75
CA ASP A 927 36.52 -38.71 -0.13
C ASP A 927 35.94 -38.70 -1.58
N LYS A 928 34.79 -39.36 -1.82
CA LYS A 928 34.28 -39.65 -3.18
C LYS A 928 32.83 -39.22 -3.45
N ASN A 929 32.29 -38.22 -2.73
CA ASN A 929 30.90 -37.77 -2.89
C ASN A 929 30.73 -36.25 -2.76
N GLU A 930 31.65 -35.47 -3.33
CA GLU A 930 31.65 -34.02 -3.25
C GLU A 930 30.37 -33.39 -3.83
N PHE A 931 29.83 -33.92 -4.93
CA PHE A 931 28.62 -33.35 -5.53
C PHE A 931 27.41 -33.50 -4.60
N GLN A 932 27.17 -34.69 -4.05
CA GLN A 932 26.09 -34.92 -3.09
C GLN A 932 26.28 -34.13 -1.79
N THR A 933 27.53 -34.00 -1.35
CA THR A 933 27.89 -33.20 -0.17
C THR A 933 27.53 -31.73 -0.38
N MET A 934 27.85 -31.16 -1.55
CA MET A 934 27.47 -29.80 -1.92
C MET A 934 25.95 -29.61 -1.89
N LEU A 935 25.19 -30.54 -2.48
CA LEU A 935 23.72 -30.47 -2.51
C LEU A 935 23.13 -30.49 -1.09
N LEU A 936 23.64 -31.35 -0.20
CA LEU A 936 23.17 -31.44 1.19
C LEU A 936 23.47 -30.17 2.00
N TYR A 937 24.67 -29.59 1.87
CA TYR A 937 24.98 -28.32 2.53
C TYR A 937 24.08 -27.19 2.02
N PHE A 938 23.82 -27.12 0.71
CA PHE A 938 22.92 -26.10 0.18
C PHE A 938 21.47 -26.31 0.60
N LEU A 939 20.98 -27.53 0.80
CA LEU A 939 19.66 -27.74 1.40
C LEU A 939 19.55 -27.11 2.80
N LEU A 940 20.62 -27.16 3.61
CA LEU A 940 20.66 -26.47 4.91
C LEU A 940 20.77 -24.94 4.76
N ILE A 941 21.63 -24.48 3.85
CA ILE A 941 21.88 -23.03 3.65
C ILE A 941 20.65 -22.35 3.05
N ASP A 942 20.03 -22.94 2.03
CA ASP A 942 18.87 -22.36 1.33
C ASP A 942 17.60 -22.32 2.19
N THR A 943 17.48 -23.20 3.21
CA THR A 943 16.38 -23.16 4.17
C THR A 943 16.43 -21.89 5.02
N ASN A 944 17.62 -21.46 5.44
CA ASN A 944 17.83 -20.18 6.13
C ASN A 944 19.22 -19.62 5.83
N PRO A 945 19.39 -18.75 4.81
CA PRO A 945 20.71 -18.28 4.38
C PRO A 945 21.51 -17.58 5.49
N THR A 946 20.83 -16.78 6.31
CA THR A 946 21.46 -16.01 7.40
C THR A 946 22.08 -16.94 8.46
N LYS A 947 21.35 -17.97 8.92
CA LYS A 947 21.88 -18.96 9.86
C LYS A 947 22.81 -19.97 9.18
N GLY A 948 22.54 -20.26 7.91
CA GLY A 948 23.24 -21.23 7.10
C GLY A 948 24.67 -20.85 6.78
N ILE A 949 25.06 -19.57 6.92
CA ILE A 949 26.42 -19.09 6.69
C ILE A 949 27.49 -19.90 7.45
N LEU A 950 27.15 -20.43 8.62
CA LEU A 950 28.05 -21.26 9.43
C LEU A 950 28.50 -22.53 8.70
N TYR A 951 27.69 -23.06 7.77
CA TYR A 951 28.02 -24.23 6.98
C TYR A 951 28.85 -23.91 5.73
N VAL A 952 28.94 -22.64 5.32
CA VAL A 952 29.63 -22.25 4.09
C VAL A 952 31.13 -22.54 4.19
N ARG A 953 31.80 -22.16 5.27
CA ARG A 953 33.24 -22.45 5.44
C ARG A 953 33.53 -23.95 5.45
N GLU A 954 32.67 -24.73 6.11
CA GLU A 954 32.77 -26.18 6.14
C GLU A 954 32.65 -26.76 4.72
N LEU A 955 31.65 -26.31 3.95
CA LEU A 955 31.46 -26.67 2.55
C LEU A 955 32.70 -26.33 1.69
N ILE A 956 33.24 -25.11 1.81
CA ILE A 956 34.43 -24.67 1.05
C ILE A 956 35.63 -25.58 1.34
N SER A 957 35.85 -25.95 2.61
CA SER A 957 36.95 -26.80 3.02
C SER A 957 36.85 -28.24 2.50
N LYS A 958 35.63 -28.72 2.23
CA LYS A 958 35.34 -30.09 1.81
C LYS A 958 35.31 -30.30 0.30
N ILE A 959 35.10 -29.24 -0.48
CA ILE A 959 34.96 -29.34 -1.94
C ILE A 959 36.27 -28.99 -2.65
N GLN A 960 36.80 -29.94 -3.42
CA GLN A 960 38.01 -29.84 -4.22
C GLN A 960 37.71 -29.72 -5.72
N LEU A 961 36.59 -30.29 -6.20
CA LEU A 961 36.22 -30.25 -7.61
C LEU A 961 35.97 -28.82 -8.10
N GLY A 962 36.72 -28.41 -9.12
CA GLY A 962 36.68 -27.05 -9.67
C GLY A 962 35.29 -26.62 -10.14
N ILE A 963 34.54 -27.51 -10.80
CA ILE A 963 33.17 -27.23 -11.27
C ILE A 963 32.21 -26.93 -10.12
N LEU A 964 32.30 -27.69 -9.02
CA LEU A 964 31.49 -27.48 -7.83
C LEU A 964 31.90 -26.19 -7.11
N ARG A 965 33.19 -25.87 -7.03
CA ARG A 965 33.65 -24.56 -6.55
C ARG A 965 33.04 -23.41 -7.37
N HIS A 966 32.96 -23.52 -8.69
CA HIS A 966 32.30 -22.48 -9.50
C HIS A 966 30.81 -22.35 -9.18
N THR A 967 30.11 -23.47 -8.98
CA THR A 967 28.70 -23.45 -8.54
C THR A 967 28.55 -22.79 -7.18
N ILE A 968 29.43 -23.11 -6.21
CA ILE A 968 29.44 -22.48 -4.90
C ILE A 968 29.65 -20.98 -5.02
N LEU A 969 30.59 -20.55 -5.85
CA LEU A 969 30.87 -19.14 -6.10
C LEU A 969 29.61 -18.39 -6.56
N ILE A 970 28.91 -18.93 -7.55
CA ILE A 970 27.68 -18.34 -8.09
C ILE A 970 26.60 -18.25 -6.98
N LYS A 971 26.43 -19.31 -6.18
CA LYS A 971 25.48 -19.31 -5.06
C LYS A 971 25.81 -18.26 -4.00
N LEU A 972 27.08 -18.13 -3.63
CA LEU A 972 27.51 -17.09 -2.67
C LEU A 972 27.28 -15.68 -3.23
N TYR A 973 27.48 -15.47 -4.53
CA TYR A 973 27.09 -14.22 -5.18
C TYR A 973 25.59 -13.97 -5.11
N THR A 974 24.77 -14.99 -5.39
CA THR A 974 23.31 -14.89 -5.23
C THR A 974 22.93 -14.51 -3.80
N TYR A 975 23.57 -15.10 -2.77
CA TYR A 975 23.34 -14.71 -1.38
C TYR A 975 23.77 -13.29 -1.07
N LEU A 976 24.94 -12.88 -1.57
CA LEU A 976 25.44 -11.53 -1.39
C LEU A 976 24.47 -10.50 -2.00
N VAL A 977 24.06 -10.71 -3.24
CA VAL A 977 23.22 -9.78 -4.00
C VAL A 977 21.79 -9.74 -3.47
N PHE A 978 21.17 -10.89 -3.18
CA PHE A 978 19.74 -10.98 -2.90
C PHE A 978 19.37 -11.14 -1.42
N PHE A 979 20.31 -11.52 -0.55
CA PHE A 979 20.00 -11.92 0.84
C PHE A 979 20.84 -11.20 1.91
N SER A 980 21.88 -10.44 1.54
CA SER A 980 22.75 -9.78 2.52
C SER A 980 22.39 -8.32 2.86
N PHE A 981 21.33 -7.79 2.23
CA PHE A 981 20.90 -6.42 2.43
C PHE A 981 20.54 -6.13 3.90
N GLY A 982 21.15 -5.08 4.47
CA GLY A 982 20.91 -4.66 5.86
C GLY A 982 21.61 -5.48 6.95
N ASN A 983 22.30 -6.58 6.61
CA ASN A 983 23.05 -7.41 7.57
C ASN A 983 24.56 -7.35 7.27
N LYS A 984 25.26 -6.40 7.90
CA LYS A 984 26.68 -6.12 7.65
C LYS A 984 27.59 -7.31 8.00
N ASP A 985 27.28 -8.05 9.06
CA ASP A 985 28.08 -9.19 9.49
C ASP A 985 27.97 -10.35 8.50
N PHE A 986 26.74 -10.67 8.07
CA PHE A 986 26.50 -11.70 7.05
C PHE A 986 27.13 -11.30 5.69
N GLN A 987 27.05 -10.03 5.31
CA GLN A 987 27.67 -9.52 4.09
C GLN A 987 29.20 -9.62 4.14
N SER A 988 29.82 -9.26 5.27
CA SER A 988 31.27 -9.36 5.46
C SER A 988 31.73 -10.81 5.36
N GLU A 989 31.01 -11.72 6.02
CA GLU A 989 31.34 -13.14 6.03
C GLU A 989 31.22 -13.78 4.64
N LEU A 990 30.18 -13.43 3.88
CA LEU A 990 30.03 -13.86 2.48
C LEU A 990 31.16 -13.35 1.59
N LYS A 991 31.56 -12.07 1.73
CA LYS A 991 32.68 -11.49 0.96
C LYS A 991 34.00 -12.20 1.25
N GLU A 992 34.24 -12.56 2.50
CA GLU A 992 35.41 -13.35 2.92
C GLU A 992 35.39 -14.77 2.33
N CYS A 993 34.25 -15.46 2.39
CA CYS A 993 34.09 -16.78 1.79
C CYS A 993 34.28 -16.74 0.26
N ILE A 994 33.72 -15.73 -0.41
CA ILE A 994 33.90 -15.51 -1.86
C ILE A 994 35.38 -15.32 -2.20
N ARG A 995 36.11 -14.55 -1.39
CA ARG A 995 37.55 -14.33 -1.56
C ARG A 995 38.34 -15.62 -1.42
N GLU A 996 38.10 -16.39 -0.35
CA GLU A 996 38.73 -17.68 -0.12
C GLU A 996 38.52 -18.62 -1.31
N LEU A 997 37.28 -18.67 -1.82
CA LEU A 997 36.93 -19.51 -2.96
C LEU A 997 37.59 -19.08 -4.28
N HIS A 998 37.73 -17.78 -4.53
CA HIS A 998 38.47 -17.25 -5.69
C HIS A 998 39.94 -17.65 -5.65
N ILE A 999 40.59 -17.62 -4.47
CA ILE A 999 41.97 -18.07 -4.32
C ILE A 999 42.10 -19.56 -4.64
N LEU A 1000 41.12 -20.37 -4.20
CA LEU A 1000 41.06 -21.81 -4.47
C LEU A 1000 40.76 -22.15 -5.94
N ILE A 1001 40.15 -21.23 -6.70
CA ILE A 1001 39.83 -21.38 -8.13
C ILE A 1001 40.97 -20.85 -9.03
N ASP A 1002 41.56 -19.70 -8.69
CA ASP A 1002 42.64 -19.03 -9.44
C ASP A 1002 43.66 -18.38 -8.49
N PRO A 1003 44.74 -19.11 -8.11
CA PRO A 1003 45.73 -18.65 -7.12
C PRO A 1003 46.46 -17.36 -7.50
N LYS A 1004 46.50 -17.00 -8.79
CA LYS A 1004 47.19 -15.79 -9.29
C LYS A 1004 46.39 -14.50 -9.04
N SER A 1005 45.13 -14.61 -8.62
CA SER A 1005 44.21 -13.48 -8.48
C SER A 1005 44.07 -12.89 -7.07
N GLY A 1006 44.54 -13.61 -6.04
CA GLY A 1006 44.40 -13.24 -4.62
C GLY A 1006 44.91 -11.83 -4.21
N PRO A 1007 46.05 -11.32 -4.73
CA PRO A 1007 46.58 -10.02 -4.31
C PRO A 1007 45.72 -8.82 -4.74
N HIS A 1008 45.05 -8.90 -5.89
CA HIS A 1008 44.23 -7.80 -6.43
C HIS A 1008 42.90 -7.65 -5.68
N ILE A 1009 42.28 -8.78 -5.32
CA ILE A 1009 41.02 -8.83 -4.56
C ILE A 1009 41.21 -8.25 -3.14
N SER A 1010 42.33 -8.54 -2.48
CA SER A 1010 42.63 -8.03 -1.13
C SER A 1010 42.64 -6.50 -1.07
N LYS A 1011 43.23 -5.83 -2.07
CA LYS A 1011 43.32 -4.36 -2.14
C LYS A 1011 41.97 -3.69 -2.37
N SER A 1012 41.07 -4.32 -3.14
CA SER A 1012 39.74 -3.76 -3.42
C SER A 1012 38.85 -3.80 -2.17
N ILE A 1013 38.86 -4.90 -1.42
CA ILE A 1013 38.10 -5.05 -0.16
C ILE A 1013 38.64 -4.08 0.92
N ASP A 1014 39.95 -3.98 1.10
CA ASP A 1014 40.55 -3.02 2.05
C ASP A 1014 40.15 -1.56 1.73
N SER A 1015 39.97 -1.25 0.43
CA SER A 1015 39.52 0.07 -0.01
C SER A 1015 38.04 0.33 0.30
N LEU A 1016 37.19 -0.69 0.17
CA LEU A 1016 35.76 -0.62 0.47
C LEU A 1016 35.50 -0.57 1.98
N VAL A 1017 36.21 -1.38 2.77
CA VAL A 1017 36.15 -1.35 4.24
C VAL A 1017 36.64 0.01 4.77
N LYS A 1018 37.72 0.56 4.19
CA LYS A 1018 38.15 1.94 4.52
C LYS A 1018 37.09 2.98 4.16
N ARG A 1019 36.39 2.86 3.03
CA ARG A 1019 35.30 3.77 2.64
C ARG A 1019 34.13 3.70 3.64
N ALA A 1020 33.68 2.49 3.98
CA ALA A 1020 32.59 2.29 4.93
C ALA A 1020 32.94 2.81 6.34
N LEU A 1021 34.19 2.67 6.77
CA LEU A 1021 34.68 3.22 8.04
C LEU A 1021 34.81 4.76 8.00
N LEU A 1022 35.15 5.34 6.85
CA LEU A 1022 35.22 6.79 6.65
C LEU A 1022 33.84 7.45 6.57
N GLU A 1023 32.83 6.77 6.05
CA GLU A 1023 31.44 7.26 6.01
C GLU A 1023 30.75 7.17 7.38
N ASN A 1024 31.05 6.13 8.18
CA ASN A 1024 30.57 6.05 9.57
C ASN A 1024 31.17 7.15 10.47
N ASN A 1025 32.41 7.59 10.23
CA ASN A 1025 33.04 8.68 10.97
C ASN A 1025 32.60 10.09 10.53
N LYS A 1026 31.77 10.20 9.48
CA LYS A 1026 31.15 11.48 9.07
C LYS A 1026 29.75 11.70 9.65
N ASN A 1027 29.15 10.66 10.26
CA ASN A 1027 27.82 10.71 10.88
C ASN A 1027 27.85 10.48 12.41
N SER A 1028 29.01 10.68 13.03
CA SER A 1028 29.19 10.73 14.49
C SER A 1028 29.53 12.13 14.96
#